data_AF-A0A7Z9YAX4-F1
#
_entry.id   AF-A0A7Z9YAX4-F1
#
_cell.length_a   1.000
_cell.length_b   1.000
_cell.length_c   1.000
_cell.angle_alpha   90.00
_cell.angle_beta   90.00
_cell.angle_gamma   90.00
#
_symmetry.space_group_name_H-M   'P 1'
#
loop_
_entity.id
_entity.type
_entity.pdbx_description
1 polymer ?
#
loop_
_entity_poly.entity_id
_entity_poly.type
_entity_poly.pdbx_seq_one_letter_code
_entity_poly.pdbx_strand_id
1 'polypeptide(L)'
;MSRKVIPIFLSLILLTVSSFIYAAPPHPDLVRRWMDEEGMTLSSQLPFTGHDPMPTRYAIPMKDGIEYVLVIRVDFPDKPATRSKEEVDGFFFGRDQVSLYTYYKEVSYGKMTISPGPMGGSIPSGEKWYRMPKKMSYYGEGRMMLDRYHELIRDACNAADPDVDFSKYDRDGDGYVDHLMLIHAGDDEASSGRFEDIWSMLIPSVNLRYDGVRINNVAVVAEEPSYPKPHLGIFFHEFFHDFGAPDLYSGSVAGVHDQQWSLMGMFGPYQGPNKNGLAPAHICGYLKWDFDGRPENGRHGWIKPVEISQNTEVLIIPAFETGDPDEVLYKIDIPGKEGKEFFLIENRQKKSGGMYDTYLPESGILIWHIDETAPRTDTNASKRVWVEDPSDPEHLDLENITAGAAYSLDDGQTEFTPSSKPNSNANDGTPSGISIVNIGREGIEMPITVYFGDTFEPNDTIQLAYGPLLYGVNYPSYIFDENDPADVYRIEFKKGRPVEIKVEDIPEGVVIDADLVDGLGNVLAKSKEGERGLIILYNPPGSGTGYLVVRRVSGYDPIHAYHVRVDPVIPSSSPPKLVKVYAYPNPANRGDRVRFHFELEGKGMADVVEISVFNLSLDKVYGGRMEGVIGQGEFGPWDLRDPDGRRCAAGIYLYLISARRGDNVCRAIGKLAVE
;
A
#
# COMPACT_ATOMS: atom_id res chain seq x y z
N MET A 1 10.62 -42.42 -22.23
CA MET A 1 11.55 -42.46 -21.08
C MET A 1 11.53 -41.10 -20.40
N SER A 2 10.94 -41.10 -19.21
CA SER A 2 10.76 -40.01 -18.25
C SER A 2 12.00 -39.13 -18.05
N ARG A 3 11.89 -37.82 -18.30
CA ARG A 3 12.72 -36.82 -17.61
C ARG A 3 11.91 -36.32 -16.40
N LYS A 4 12.21 -36.90 -15.24
CA LYS A 4 11.78 -36.38 -13.94
C LYS A 4 12.51 -35.07 -13.72
N VAL A 5 11.76 -33.98 -13.63
CA VAL A 5 12.20 -32.75 -12.97
C VAL A 5 12.11 -33.04 -11.47
N ILE A 6 13.26 -32.99 -10.79
CA ILE A 6 13.36 -33.09 -9.34
C ILE A 6 13.23 -31.65 -8.81
N PRO A 7 12.27 -31.34 -7.91
CA PRO A 7 12.30 -30.07 -7.21
C PRO A 7 13.38 -30.15 -6.12
N ILE A 8 14.38 -29.27 -6.20
CA ILE A 8 15.36 -29.11 -5.12
C ILE A 8 14.69 -28.27 -4.05
N PHE A 9 14.05 -28.95 -3.09
CA PHE A 9 13.95 -28.45 -1.72
C PHE A 9 15.32 -28.65 -1.09
N LEU A 10 16.03 -27.56 -0.77
CA LEU A 10 16.99 -27.60 0.33
C LEU A 10 16.91 -26.28 1.09
N SER A 11 16.11 -26.33 2.15
CA SER A 11 16.24 -25.49 3.33
C SER A 11 17.68 -25.58 3.82
N LEU A 12 18.39 -24.46 3.75
CA LEU A 12 19.51 -24.18 4.63
C LEU A 12 19.33 -22.76 5.13
N ILE A 13 18.54 -22.63 6.19
CA ILE A 13 18.53 -21.45 7.05
C ILE A 13 19.94 -21.38 7.64
N LEU A 14 20.82 -20.62 7.00
CA LEU A 14 22.01 -20.11 7.67
C LEU A 14 21.55 -18.93 8.52
N LEU A 15 21.30 -19.23 9.79
CA LEU A 15 21.21 -18.24 10.87
C LEU A 15 22.60 -17.63 11.03
N THR A 16 22.92 -16.61 10.23
CA THR A 16 23.98 -15.66 10.55
C THR A 16 23.31 -14.31 10.76
N VAL A 17 22.88 -14.11 12.01
CA VAL A 17 22.60 -12.80 12.57
C VAL A 17 23.94 -12.09 12.67
N SER A 18 24.17 -11.09 11.82
CA SER A 18 25.19 -10.08 12.09
C SER A 18 24.66 -8.78 11.55
N SER A 19 24.18 -7.95 12.45
CA SER A 19 23.64 -6.69 12.09
C SER A 19 23.79 -5.72 13.25
N PHE A 20 24.07 -4.48 12.85
CA PHE A 20 23.63 -3.23 13.47
C PHE A 20 24.61 -2.48 14.39
N ILE A 21 25.09 -1.35 13.86
CA ILE A 21 25.14 -0.03 14.52
C ILE A 21 24.04 0.80 13.82
N TYR A 22 23.58 1.90 14.45
CA TYR A 22 22.93 3.06 13.80
C TYR A 22 23.81 3.64 12.68
N ALA A 23 23.89 2.93 11.56
CA ALA A 23 24.72 3.30 10.44
C ALA A 23 23.81 3.72 9.30
N ALA A 24 24.20 4.79 8.62
CA ALA A 24 23.47 5.29 7.48
C ALA A 24 23.25 4.15 6.46
N PRO A 25 22.03 4.00 5.91
CA PRO A 25 21.84 3.03 4.85
C PRO A 25 22.73 3.41 3.66
N PRO A 26 23.24 2.42 2.90
CA PRO A 26 24.04 2.70 1.71
C PRO A 26 23.21 3.37 0.63
N HIS A 27 23.83 4.26 -0.14
CA HIS A 27 23.19 4.96 -1.25
C HIS A 27 22.63 3.95 -2.28
N PRO A 28 21.43 4.18 -2.88
CA PRO A 28 20.81 3.24 -3.80
C PRO A 28 21.71 2.77 -4.95
N ASP A 29 22.49 3.67 -5.55
CA ASP A 29 23.44 3.31 -6.62
C ASP A 29 24.59 2.42 -6.14
N LEU A 30 24.99 2.51 -4.86
CA LEU A 30 25.98 1.62 -4.28
C LEU A 30 25.38 0.23 -4.05
N VAL A 31 24.16 0.15 -3.53
CA VAL A 31 23.41 -1.11 -3.39
C VAL A 31 23.25 -1.81 -4.73
N ARG A 32 22.84 -1.07 -5.77
CA ARG A 32 22.69 -1.61 -7.13
C ARG A 32 24.00 -2.21 -7.64
N ARG A 33 25.12 -1.49 -7.48
CA ARG A 33 26.45 -2.00 -7.86
C ARG A 33 26.80 -3.30 -7.12
N TRP A 34 26.54 -3.38 -5.82
CA TRP A 34 26.80 -4.60 -5.05
C TRP A 34 25.92 -5.78 -5.45
N MET A 35 24.68 -5.53 -5.84
CA MET A 35 23.78 -6.59 -6.34
C MET A 35 24.22 -7.13 -7.71
N ASP A 36 24.82 -6.29 -8.55
CA ASP A 36 25.34 -6.68 -9.86
C ASP A 36 26.68 -7.46 -9.77
N GLU A 37 27.40 -7.34 -8.66
CA GLU A 37 28.69 -8.01 -8.42
C GLU A 37 28.50 -9.43 -7.83
N GLU A 38 28.76 -10.48 -8.63
CA GLU A 38 28.63 -11.89 -8.21
C GLU A 38 29.41 -12.19 -6.92
N GLY A 39 28.69 -12.61 -5.87
CA GLY A 39 29.27 -13.04 -4.58
C GLY A 39 29.30 -11.96 -3.49
N MET A 40 28.85 -10.73 -3.77
CA MET A 40 28.66 -9.70 -2.77
C MET A 40 27.21 -9.72 -2.27
N THR A 41 27.04 -9.74 -0.95
CA THR A 41 25.74 -9.59 -0.29
C THR A 41 25.78 -8.30 0.50
N LEU A 42 24.63 -7.63 0.64
CA LEU A 42 24.54 -6.42 1.46
C LEU A 42 25.06 -6.70 2.90
N SER A 43 24.73 -7.87 3.45
CA SER A 43 25.29 -8.38 4.71
C SER A 43 26.82 -8.54 4.74
N SER A 44 27.49 -8.79 3.61
CA SER A 44 28.95 -8.94 3.54
C SER A 44 29.69 -7.61 3.36
N GLN A 45 28.98 -6.55 2.95
CA GLN A 45 29.47 -5.17 2.87
C GLN A 45 29.14 -4.33 4.11
N LEU A 46 28.19 -4.79 4.93
CA LEU A 46 27.91 -4.28 6.28
C LEU A 46 28.51 -5.17 7.41
N PRO A 47 29.76 -5.70 7.34
CA PRO A 47 30.22 -6.65 8.35
C PRO A 47 30.64 -5.90 9.61
N PHE A 48 29.74 -5.92 10.59
CA PHE A 48 30.09 -5.53 11.95
C PHE A 48 30.85 -6.66 12.64
N THR A 49 31.98 -6.33 13.30
CA THR A 49 32.81 -7.29 14.03
C THR A 49 32.80 -7.07 15.55
N GLY A 50 31.86 -6.26 16.07
CA GLY A 50 31.73 -5.93 17.49
C GLY A 50 30.46 -6.46 18.18
N HIS A 51 30.39 -6.27 19.50
CA HIS A 51 29.14 -6.35 20.26
C HIS A 51 28.31 -5.07 20.05
N ASP A 52 26.98 -5.19 19.97
CA ASP A 52 26.04 -4.07 19.84
C ASP A 52 26.32 -3.02 20.93
N PRO A 53 26.77 -1.80 20.59
CA PRO A 53 27.00 -0.77 21.57
C PRO A 53 25.63 -0.25 22.04
N MET A 54 25.13 -0.83 23.13
CA MET A 54 23.86 -0.42 23.74
C MET A 54 23.93 1.07 24.13
N PRO A 55 23.03 1.91 23.63
CA PRO A 55 22.92 3.29 24.08
C PRO A 55 22.58 3.30 25.57
N THR A 56 23.41 4.00 26.33
CA THR A 56 23.20 4.16 27.77
C THR A 56 22.20 5.28 28.10
N ARG A 57 21.84 6.11 27.10
CA ARG A 57 20.89 7.21 27.15
C ARG A 57 20.35 7.48 25.75
N TYR A 58 19.05 7.76 25.64
CA TYR A 58 18.43 8.41 24.49
C TYR A 58 18.03 9.83 24.86
N ALA A 59 18.12 10.75 23.90
CA ALA A 59 17.61 12.10 24.07
C ALA A 59 16.09 12.07 24.27
N ILE A 60 15.60 12.97 25.12
CA ILE A 60 14.16 13.18 25.33
C ILE A 60 13.82 14.54 24.70
N PRO A 61 12.77 14.64 23.88
CA PRO A 61 12.38 15.91 23.29
C PRO A 61 12.16 17.00 24.34
N MET A 62 12.69 18.18 24.07
CA MET A 62 12.55 19.34 24.94
C MET A 62 11.07 19.73 25.05
N LYS A 63 10.65 20.07 26.28
CA LYS A 63 9.24 20.41 26.56
C LYS A 63 8.73 21.63 25.80
N ASP A 64 9.64 22.54 25.42
CA ASP A 64 9.33 23.71 24.60
C ASP A 64 9.51 23.47 23.09
N GLY A 65 9.89 22.26 22.69
CA GLY A 65 10.07 21.86 21.31
C GLY A 65 11.31 22.45 20.63
N ILE A 66 12.27 22.99 21.38
CA ILE A 66 13.49 23.60 20.82
C ILE A 66 14.70 22.75 21.19
N GLU A 67 15.24 22.01 20.22
CA GLU A 67 16.44 21.21 20.39
C GLU A 67 17.69 22.03 20.08
N TYR A 68 18.64 22.05 21.01
CA TYR A 68 19.96 22.65 20.76
C TYR A 68 20.89 21.60 20.19
N VAL A 69 21.35 21.81 18.96
CA VAL A 69 22.27 20.89 18.28
C VAL A 69 23.63 21.55 18.15
N LEU A 70 24.62 20.99 18.85
CA LEU A 70 26.01 21.41 18.72
C LEU A 70 26.63 20.75 17.47
N VAL A 71 26.99 21.56 16.47
CA VAL A 71 27.61 21.08 15.24
C VAL A 71 29.10 21.39 15.24
N ILE A 72 29.95 20.36 15.29
CA ILE A 72 31.41 20.48 15.22
C ILE A 72 31.89 20.15 13.81
N ARG A 73 32.67 21.03 13.20
CA ARG A 73 33.24 20.86 11.86
C ARG A 73 34.71 20.46 11.94
N VAL A 74 35.05 19.31 11.35
CA VAL A 74 36.43 18.77 11.38
C VAL A 74 36.99 18.43 10.00
N ASP A 75 38.27 18.72 9.79
CA ASP A 75 39.00 18.35 8.58
C ASP A 75 40.29 17.58 8.91
N PHE A 76 40.96 17.05 7.88
CA PHE A 76 42.06 16.11 8.06
C PHE A 76 43.32 16.53 7.30
N PRO A 77 44.52 16.05 7.70
CA PRO A 77 45.76 16.31 6.98
C PRO A 77 45.74 15.90 5.49
N ASP A 78 45.03 14.82 5.17
CA ASP A 78 44.87 14.26 3.81
C ASP A 78 43.52 14.61 3.16
N LYS A 79 42.59 15.21 3.91
CA LYS A 79 41.28 15.65 3.41
C LYS A 79 40.88 17.00 4.03
N PRO A 80 41.34 18.13 3.47
CA PRO A 80 40.90 19.45 3.89
C PRO A 80 39.43 19.69 3.53
N ALA A 81 38.72 20.47 4.36
CA ALA A 81 37.35 20.87 4.09
C ALA A 81 37.26 21.84 2.90
N THR A 82 36.09 21.88 2.27
CA THR A 82 35.84 22.63 1.04
C THR A 82 34.62 23.55 1.12
N ARG A 83 33.62 23.21 1.93
CA ARG A 83 32.39 23.98 2.13
C ARG A 83 32.61 25.10 3.13
N SER A 84 31.97 26.23 2.85
CA SER A 84 31.96 27.39 3.74
C SER A 84 31.15 27.13 5.01
N LYS A 85 31.37 27.97 6.04
CA LYS A 85 30.55 27.93 7.25
C LYS A 85 29.06 28.16 6.95
N GLU A 86 28.76 29.13 6.10
CA GLU A 86 27.39 29.49 5.70
C GLU A 86 26.65 28.28 5.10
N GLU A 87 27.31 27.54 4.21
CA GLU A 87 26.73 26.34 3.61
C GLU A 87 26.42 25.27 4.67
N VAL A 88 27.38 24.98 5.55
CA VAL A 88 27.19 23.99 6.61
C VAL A 88 26.08 24.42 7.57
N ASP A 89 26.09 25.66 8.04
CA ASP A 89 25.01 26.19 8.89
C ASP A 89 23.65 26.09 8.21
N GLY A 90 23.62 26.31 6.88
CA GLY A 90 22.44 26.14 6.07
C GLY A 90 21.85 24.74 6.09
N PHE A 91 22.67 23.69 6.19
CA PHE A 91 22.24 22.28 6.24
C PHE A 91 21.55 21.92 7.56
N PHE A 92 21.93 22.56 8.67
CA PHE A 92 21.36 22.27 9.98
C PHE A 92 20.25 23.26 10.37
N PHE A 93 20.46 24.56 10.12
CA PHE A 93 19.67 25.64 10.72
C PHE A 93 18.93 26.53 9.70
N GLY A 94 19.09 26.27 8.39
CA GLY A 94 18.38 27.01 7.34
C GLY A 94 16.86 26.94 7.50
N ARG A 95 16.13 28.02 7.22
CA ARG A 95 14.68 28.10 7.52
C ARG A 95 13.77 28.08 6.29
N ASP A 96 14.35 28.26 5.12
CA ASP A 96 13.71 28.41 3.81
C ASP A 96 14.35 27.49 2.76
N GLN A 97 15.08 26.47 3.22
CA GLN A 97 15.73 25.45 2.42
C GLN A 97 15.72 24.12 3.16
N VAL A 98 16.07 23.04 2.44
CA VAL A 98 16.21 21.71 3.03
C VAL A 98 17.28 21.76 4.10
N SER A 99 16.91 21.47 5.34
CA SER A 99 17.77 21.49 6.51
C SER A 99 17.21 20.62 7.62
N LEU A 100 18.03 20.34 8.64
CA LEU A 100 17.58 19.63 9.84
C LEU A 100 16.42 20.38 10.52
N TYR A 101 16.48 21.72 10.57
CA TYR A 101 15.40 22.57 11.07
C TYR A 101 14.10 22.40 10.28
N THR A 102 14.11 22.51 8.96
CA THR A 102 12.87 22.44 8.15
C THR A 102 12.28 21.05 8.18
N TYR A 103 13.11 20.00 8.16
CA TYR A 103 12.67 18.61 8.26
C TYR A 103 11.94 18.34 9.57
N TYR A 104 12.61 18.54 10.72
CA TYR A 104 12.02 18.23 12.02
C TYR A 104 10.84 19.12 12.36
N LYS A 105 10.81 20.37 11.86
CA LYS A 105 9.63 21.22 11.99
C LYS A 105 8.43 20.66 11.23
N GLU A 106 8.62 20.14 10.02
CA GLU A 106 7.53 19.56 9.22
C GLU A 106 7.06 18.23 9.78
N VAL A 107 7.95 17.25 9.96
CA VAL A 107 7.56 15.89 10.36
C VAL A 107 6.97 15.81 11.77
N SER A 108 7.28 16.77 12.64
CA SER A 108 6.72 16.90 13.99
C SER A 108 5.46 17.75 14.08
N TYR A 109 4.95 18.27 12.96
CA TYR A 109 3.82 19.23 12.94
C TYR A 109 4.10 20.49 13.78
N GLY A 110 5.35 20.96 13.76
CA GLY A 110 5.82 22.12 14.52
C GLY A 110 6.08 21.87 16.00
N LYS A 111 5.99 20.62 16.49
CA LYS A 111 6.26 20.26 17.90
C LYS A 111 7.76 20.20 18.21
N MET A 112 8.62 20.12 17.20
CA MET A 112 10.08 20.13 17.33
C MET A 112 10.71 21.11 16.34
N THR A 113 11.70 21.86 16.79
CA THR A 113 12.51 22.78 15.98
C THR A 113 13.96 22.73 16.41
N ILE A 114 14.86 22.98 15.47
CA ILE A 114 16.30 22.88 15.69
C ILE A 114 16.93 24.27 15.86
N SER A 115 17.81 24.41 16.83
CA SER A 115 18.52 25.65 17.13
C SER A 115 20.03 25.39 17.26
N PRO A 116 20.88 26.30 16.78
CA PRO A 116 22.32 26.20 17.03
C PRO A 116 22.70 26.44 18.49
N GLY A 117 21.75 26.83 19.33
CA GLY A 117 22.00 27.17 20.72
C GLY A 117 22.92 28.39 20.86
N PRO A 118 23.68 28.47 21.96
CA PRO A 118 24.47 29.67 22.30
C PRO A 118 25.62 29.98 21.33
N MET A 119 26.10 28.99 20.56
CA MET A 119 27.16 29.23 19.57
C MET A 119 26.66 29.95 18.31
N GLY A 120 25.35 29.99 18.06
CA GLY A 120 24.76 30.71 16.92
C GLY A 120 25.05 30.12 15.54
N GLY A 121 25.70 28.97 15.47
CA GLY A 121 25.91 28.15 14.27
C GLY A 121 26.87 26.99 14.57
N SER A 122 27.37 26.35 13.52
CA SER A 122 28.45 25.35 13.63
C SER A 122 29.78 25.96 14.12
N ILE A 123 30.63 25.15 14.76
CA ILE A 123 31.92 25.57 15.31
C ILE A 123 33.11 24.91 14.58
N PRO A 124 34.31 25.53 14.53
CA PRO A 124 34.71 26.78 15.18
C PRO A 124 34.03 28.00 14.56
N SER A 125 34.15 29.18 15.17
CA SER A 125 33.70 30.42 14.53
C SER A 125 34.53 30.74 13.26
N GLY A 126 33.86 31.22 12.20
CA GLY A 126 34.49 31.56 10.92
C GLY A 126 34.72 30.37 9.97
N GLU A 127 35.50 30.57 8.90
CA GLU A 127 35.63 29.58 7.80
C GLU A 127 36.56 28.39 8.10
N LYS A 128 37.26 28.41 9.23
CA LYS A 128 38.16 27.30 9.58
C LYS A 128 37.38 26.08 10.06
N TRP A 129 38.00 24.92 9.91
CA TRP A 129 37.56 23.65 10.47
C TRP A 129 38.62 23.20 11.49
N TYR A 130 38.23 22.42 12.49
CA TYR A 130 39.21 21.84 13.41
C TYR A 130 39.99 20.74 12.70
N ARG A 131 41.32 20.90 12.63
CA ARG A 131 42.19 19.91 12.02
C ARG A 131 42.41 18.74 12.97
N MET A 132 41.94 17.55 12.59
CA MET A 132 42.21 16.31 13.33
C MET A 132 43.69 15.92 13.25
N PRO A 133 44.25 15.30 14.31
CA PRO A 133 45.67 14.98 14.37
C PRO A 133 46.07 13.85 13.42
N LYS A 134 45.10 13.02 12.99
CA LYS A 134 45.33 11.91 12.07
C LYS A 134 44.57 12.12 10.76
N LYS A 135 44.94 11.32 9.78
CA LYS A 135 44.34 11.30 8.44
C LYS A 135 42.88 10.82 8.48
N MET A 136 42.05 11.27 7.56
CA MET A 136 40.68 10.75 7.38
C MET A 136 40.72 9.24 7.15
N SER A 137 41.62 8.80 6.27
CA SER A 137 41.88 7.39 5.99
C SER A 137 42.19 6.58 7.25
N TYR A 138 42.80 7.16 8.28
CA TYR A 138 43.01 6.46 9.55
C TYR A 138 41.69 6.25 10.30
N TYR A 139 40.81 7.25 10.36
CA TYR A 139 39.56 7.13 11.10
C TYR A 139 38.52 6.26 10.36
N GLY A 140 38.50 6.31 9.02
CA GLY A 140 37.60 5.51 8.18
C GLY A 140 38.05 4.05 7.97
N GLU A 141 39.36 3.80 7.92
CA GLU A 141 39.89 2.45 7.66
C GLU A 141 39.39 1.41 8.69
N GLY A 142 39.01 0.23 8.19
CA GLY A 142 38.68 -0.94 8.99
C GLY A 142 37.20 -1.29 9.09
N ARG A 143 36.33 -0.68 8.25
CA ARG A 143 34.87 -0.94 8.17
C ARG A 143 34.16 -0.67 9.50
N MET A 144 33.88 0.60 9.78
CA MET A 144 33.12 1.02 10.97
C MET A 144 33.76 0.59 12.32
N MET A 145 35.08 0.74 12.47
CA MET A 145 35.78 0.43 13.73
C MET A 145 35.40 1.41 14.85
N LEU A 146 34.53 1.03 15.79
CA LEU A 146 34.02 1.90 16.85
C LEU A 146 35.11 2.66 17.65
N ASP A 147 36.25 2.02 17.94
CA ASP A 147 37.36 2.67 18.63
C ASP A 147 37.93 3.87 17.86
N ARG A 148 37.92 3.82 16.51
CA ARG A 148 38.35 4.93 15.64
C ARG A 148 37.36 6.08 15.69
N TYR A 149 36.06 5.80 15.74
CA TYR A 149 35.02 6.82 15.91
C TYR A 149 35.11 7.48 17.28
N HIS A 150 35.27 6.70 18.36
CA HIS A 150 35.49 7.23 19.70
C HIS A 150 36.74 8.12 19.77
N GLU A 151 37.81 7.75 19.07
CA GLU A 151 39.01 8.58 18.99
C GLU A 151 38.78 9.85 18.17
N LEU A 152 38.13 9.77 17.02
CA LEU A 152 37.75 10.93 16.21
C LEU A 152 36.92 11.94 17.02
N ILE A 153 35.89 11.46 17.71
CA ILE A 153 35.00 12.30 18.52
C ILE A 153 35.79 12.93 19.68
N ARG A 154 36.69 12.18 20.32
CA ARG A 154 37.56 12.71 21.37
C ARG A 154 38.46 13.82 20.85
N ASP A 155 39.12 13.61 19.71
CA ASP A 155 40.00 14.60 19.09
C ASP A 155 39.22 15.86 18.67
N ALA A 156 38.00 15.69 18.13
CA ALA A 156 37.10 16.78 17.79
C ALA A 156 36.67 17.59 19.01
N CYS A 157 36.22 16.92 20.07
CA CYS A 157 35.81 17.61 21.31
C CYS A 157 36.98 18.31 21.99
N ASN A 158 38.17 17.70 22.05
CA ASN A 158 39.38 18.34 22.58
C ASN A 158 39.76 19.61 21.81
N ALA A 159 39.58 19.60 20.48
CA ALA A 159 39.85 20.76 19.65
C ALA A 159 38.80 21.88 19.84
N ALA A 160 37.55 21.50 20.11
CA ALA A 160 36.44 22.40 20.32
C ALA A 160 36.35 22.99 21.74
N ASP A 161 36.80 22.27 22.76
CA ASP A 161 36.71 22.64 24.20
C ASP A 161 37.15 24.08 24.54
N PRO A 162 38.20 24.66 23.92
CA PRO A 162 38.54 26.06 24.17
C PRO A 162 37.52 27.08 23.65
N ASP A 163 36.67 26.69 22.70
CA ASP A 163 35.74 27.56 21.97
C ASP A 163 34.27 27.37 22.38
N VAL A 164 33.91 26.28 23.05
CA VAL A 164 32.53 25.94 23.45
C VAL A 164 32.46 25.55 24.92
N ASP A 165 31.43 26.03 25.62
CA ASP A 165 31.04 25.51 26.94
C ASP A 165 29.97 24.43 26.73
N PHE A 166 30.37 23.16 26.82
CA PHE A 166 29.48 22.02 26.56
C PHE A 166 28.30 21.98 27.53
N SER A 167 28.43 22.52 28.75
CA SER A 167 27.33 22.56 29.73
C SER A 167 26.15 23.41 29.26
N LYS A 168 26.34 24.26 28.23
CA LYS A 168 25.26 25.07 27.65
C LYS A 168 24.34 24.30 26.70
N TYR A 169 24.73 23.09 26.34
CA TYR A 169 23.97 22.17 25.50
C TYR A 169 23.35 21.02 26.32
N ASP A 170 23.37 21.12 27.65
CA ASP A 170 22.59 20.31 28.59
C ASP A 170 21.39 21.18 29.04
N ARG A 171 20.33 21.21 28.22
CA ARG A 171 19.19 22.11 28.46
C ARG A 171 18.26 21.60 29.55
N ASP A 172 18.14 20.28 29.69
CA ASP A 172 17.25 19.68 30.67
C ASP A 172 17.93 19.47 32.04
N GLY A 173 19.25 19.64 32.11
CA GLY A 173 20.04 19.57 33.34
C GLY A 173 20.26 18.13 33.81
N ASP A 174 20.13 17.14 32.94
CA ASP A 174 20.33 15.72 33.26
C ASP A 174 21.82 15.33 33.34
N GLY A 175 22.72 16.27 33.03
CA GLY A 175 24.16 16.10 33.07
C GLY A 175 24.76 15.61 31.76
N TYR A 176 24.02 15.66 30.65
CA TYR A 176 24.46 15.25 29.33
C TYR A 176 24.26 16.37 28.31
N VAL A 177 25.16 16.45 27.33
CA VAL A 177 24.91 17.24 26.12
C VAL A 177 23.74 16.57 25.38
N ASP A 178 22.70 17.34 25.09
CA ASP A 178 21.46 16.87 24.50
C ASP A 178 21.70 16.27 23.12
N HIS A 179 22.30 17.06 22.23
CA HIS A 179 22.58 16.66 20.85
C HIS A 179 23.92 17.22 20.36
N LEU A 180 24.78 16.33 19.85
CA LEU A 180 26.03 16.69 19.20
C LEU A 180 26.12 16.01 17.84
N MET A 181 26.34 16.81 16.79
CA MET A 181 26.62 16.32 15.45
C MET A 181 28.04 16.73 15.03
N LEU A 182 28.81 15.76 14.54
CA LEU A 182 30.14 15.96 13.99
C LEU A 182 30.04 15.87 12.47
N ILE A 183 30.33 16.97 11.77
CA ILE A 183 30.47 16.95 10.31
C ILE A 183 31.96 16.89 9.95
N HIS A 184 32.34 15.87 9.18
CA HIS A 184 33.72 15.67 8.76
C HIS A 184 33.94 16.02 7.29
N ALA A 185 35.11 16.55 6.96
CA ALA A 185 35.50 16.78 5.58
C ALA A 185 35.56 15.46 4.80
N GLY A 186 35.16 15.50 3.53
CA GLY A 186 35.17 14.33 2.64
C GLY A 186 33.82 13.69 2.36
N ASP A 187 33.85 12.65 1.52
CA ASP A 187 32.63 11.95 1.09
C ASP A 187 32.27 10.87 2.13
N ASP A 188 30.99 10.49 2.16
CA ASP A 188 30.49 9.39 2.99
C ASP A 188 30.87 8.05 2.37
N GLU A 189 31.37 7.09 3.16
CA GLU A 189 31.57 5.72 2.70
C GLU A 189 30.25 5.09 2.23
N ALA A 190 29.13 5.42 2.88
CA ALA A 190 27.78 4.94 2.51
C ALA A 190 27.37 5.36 1.08
N SER A 191 27.93 6.46 0.58
CA SER A 191 27.73 6.96 -0.79
C SER A 191 28.83 6.50 -1.76
N SER A 192 30.10 6.62 -1.33
CA SER A 192 31.25 6.43 -2.20
C SER A 192 31.61 4.95 -2.39
N GLY A 193 31.37 4.12 -1.38
CA GLY A 193 31.83 2.74 -1.28
C GLY A 193 33.35 2.60 -1.07
N ARG A 194 34.06 3.68 -0.68
CA ARG A 194 35.51 3.66 -0.45
C ARG A 194 35.82 3.47 1.03
N PHE A 195 36.46 2.34 1.38
CA PHE A 195 36.80 1.98 2.77
C PHE A 195 37.74 2.94 3.51
N GLU A 196 38.28 3.97 2.85
CA GLU A 196 39.10 5.02 3.48
C GLU A 196 38.28 6.27 3.85
N ASP A 197 37.04 6.37 3.35
CA ASP A 197 36.07 7.36 3.79
C ASP A 197 35.46 6.93 5.13
N ILE A 198 34.87 7.87 5.87
CA ILE A 198 34.16 7.57 7.13
C ILE A 198 32.70 7.31 6.75
N TRP A 199 32.10 6.27 7.33
CA TRP A 199 30.68 5.93 7.14
C TRP A 199 29.83 6.75 8.12
N SER A 200 28.78 7.43 7.66
CA SER A 200 27.92 8.23 8.56
C SER A 200 27.16 7.34 9.55
N MET A 201 27.18 7.69 10.85
CA MET A 201 26.54 6.90 11.91
C MET A 201 26.34 7.66 13.21
N LEU A 202 25.31 7.31 13.98
CA LEU A 202 25.20 7.64 15.39
C LEU A 202 26.13 6.73 16.20
N ILE A 203 27.05 7.34 16.92
CA ILE A 203 27.98 6.68 17.83
C ILE A 203 27.44 6.80 19.26
N PRO A 204 26.88 5.72 19.84
CA PRO A 204 26.39 5.75 21.20
C PRO A 204 27.52 5.49 22.21
N SER A 205 27.24 5.81 23.48
CA SER A 205 28.08 5.43 24.63
C SER A 205 29.55 5.91 24.56
N VAL A 206 29.78 7.05 23.91
CA VAL A 206 31.08 7.75 23.80
C VAL A 206 31.65 8.10 25.18
N ASN A 207 30.78 8.52 26.11
CA ASN A 207 31.08 8.77 27.53
C ASN A 207 32.26 9.73 27.80
N LEU A 208 32.44 10.74 26.94
CA LEU A 208 33.42 11.81 27.20
C LEU A 208 32.85 12.85 28.16
N ARG A 209 33.71 13.57 28.88
CA ARG A 209 33.29 14.57 29.87
C ARG A 209 34.02 15.90 29.67
N TYR A 210 33.26 16.96 29.47
CA TYR A 210 33.72 18.34 29.31
C TYR A 210 32.77 19.27 30.06
N ASP A 211 33.30 20.37 30.63
CA ASP A 211 32.52 21.37 31.38
C ASP A 211 31.53 20.83 32.43
N GLY A 212 31.83 19.65 32.99
CA GLY A 212 31.00 19.01 34.01
C GLY A 212 29.91 18.08 33.48
N VAL A 213 29.58 18.14 32.18
CA VAL A 213 28.55 17.32 31.51
C VAL A 213 29.17 16.20 30.66
N ARG A 214 28.36 15.18 30.32
CA ARG A 214 28.79 14.05 29.49
C ARG A 214 28.32 14.17 28.05
N ILE A 215 29.16 13.78 27.11
CA ILE A 215 28.79 13.56 25.72
C ILE A 215 28.62 12.05 25.53
N ASN A 216 27.39 11.62 25.30
CA ASN A 216 27.07 10.19 25.22
C ASN A 216 26.89 9.69 23.78
N ASN A 217 26.08 10.40 23.01
CA ASN A 217 25.78 10.06 21.63
C ASN A 217 26.31 11.17 20.72
N VAL A 218 26.86 10.80 19.58
CA VAL A 218 27.32 11.75 18.55
C VAL A 218 26.95 11.22 17.18
N ALA A 219 26.17 11.98 16.42
CA ALA A 219 25.94 11.68 15.01
C ALA A 219 27.13 12.17 14.18
N VAL A 220 27.81 11.26 13.49
CA VAL A 220 28.93 11.57 12.60
C VAL A 220 28.43 11.54 11.17
N VAL A 221 28.57 12.67 10.45
CA VAL A 221 28.06 12.84 9.08
C VAL A 221 29.11 13.46 8.16
N ALA A 222 29.00 13.21 6.86
CA ALA A 222 29.97 13.67 5.87
C ALA A 222 29.61 15.03 5.23
N GLU A 223 30.64 15.80 4.84
CA GLU A 223 30.52 17.03 4.06
C GLU A 223 30.07 16.77 2.59
N GLU A 224 30.44 15.62 2.04
CA GLU A 224 30.18 15.17 0.67
C GLU A 224 30.48 16.23 -0.40
N PRO A 225 31.75 16.63 -0.55
CA PRO A 225 32.15 17.65 -1.52
C PRO A 225 32.04 17.20 -2.99
N SER A 226 31.88 15.89 -3.25
CA SER A 226 31.67 15.37 -4.59
C SER A 226 30.23 15.61 -5.11
N TYR A 227 29.34 16.12 -4.26
CA TYR A 227 27.95 16.44 -4.58
C TYR A 227 27.66 17.93 -4.37
N PRO A 228 26.76 18.56 -5.16
CA PRO A 228 26.40 19.97 -4.98
C PRO A 228 25.93 20.28 -3.55
N LYS A 229 25.18 19.37 -2.94
CA LYS A 229 24.80 19.33 -1.52
C LYS A 229 25.01 17.91 -1.01
N PRO A 230 25.32 17.72 0.28
CA PRO A 230 25.33 16.37 0.86
C PRO A 230 23.92 15.77 0.84
N HIS A 231 23.82 14.45 0.98
CA HIS A 231 22.57 13.72 1.13
C HIS A 231 21.96 14.03 2.51
N LEU A 232 21.26 15.17 2.61
CA LEU A 232 20.76 15.68 3.90
C LEU A 232 19.79 14.75 4.61
N GLY A 233 19.08 13.87 3.90
CA GLY A 233 18.27 12.84 4.57
C GLY A 233 19.09 11.92 5.48
N ILE A 234 20.38 11.69 5.22
CA ILE A 234 21.25 10.95 6.15
C ILE A 234 21.47 11.74 7.44
N PHE A 235 21.61 13.07 7.35
CA PHE A 235 21.75 13.91 8.54
C PHE A 235 20.49 13.79 9.41
N PHE A 236 19.33 13.71 8.77
CA PHE A 236 18.05 13.64 9.47
C PHE A 236 17.84 12.26 10.09
N HIS A 237 18.23 11.21 9.37
CA HIS A 237 18.21 9.81 9.80
C HIS A 237 19.09 9.60 11.05
N GLU A 238 20.37 10.00 10.97
CA GLU A 238 21.31 9.85 12.10
C GLU A 238 20.90 10.68 13.33
N PHE A 239 20.30 11.85 13.11
CA PHE A 239 19.76 12.65 14.21
C PHE A 239 18.55 11.96 14.88
N PHE A 240 17.72 11.22 14.14
CA PHE A 240 16.56 10.56 14.72
C PHE A 240 16.94 9.41 15.66
N HIS A 241 18.03 8.71 15.34
CA HIS A 241 18.60 7.69 16.21
C HIS A 241 18.95 8.21 17.61
N ASP A 242 19.23 9.52 17.76
CA ASP A 242 19.56 10.09 19.06
C ASP A 242 18.36 10.05 20.03
N PHE A 243 17.13 10.06 19.49
CA PHE A 243 15.88 9.81 20.23
C PHE A 243 15.57 8.32 20.40
N GLY A 244 16.48 7.43 19.98
CA GLY A 244 16.36 5.99 20.11
C GLY A 244 15.65 5.27 18.96
N ALA A 245 15.37 5.98 17.86
CA ALA A 245 14.71 5.40 16.72
C ALA A 245 15.51 4.24 16.11
N PRO A 246 14.89 3.07 15.87
CA PRO A 246 15.56 1.97 15.20
C PRO A 246 15.51 2.14 13.68
N ASP A 247 16.45 1.51 12.98
CA ASP A 247 16.33 1.25 11.56
C ASP A 247 15.14 0.32 11.27
N LEU A 248 14.45 0.58 10.16
CA LEU A 248 13.33 -0.23 9.68
C LEU A 248 13.69 -1.09 8.48
N TYR A 249 14.95 -1.06 8.00
CA TYR A 249 15.44 -1.91 6.92
C TYR A 249 16.32 -3.04 7.44
N SER A 250 16.56 -4.07 6.64
CA SER A 250 17.43 -5.20 7.03
C SER A 250 18.76 -5.20 6.27
N GLY A 251 19.70 -6.05 6.68
CA GLY A 251 20.93 -6.32 5.93
C GLY A 251 20.72 -7.01 4.58
N SER A 252 19.48 -7.26 4.16
CA SER A 252 19.09 -7.66 2.80
C SER A 252 18.06 -6.70 2.21
N VAL A 253 18.16 -6.49 0.90
CA VAL A 253 17.15 -5.74 0.13
C VAL A 253 15.83 -6.50 0.10
N ALA A 254 15.86 -7.82 -0.11
CA ALA A 254 14.64 -8.63 -0.10
C ALA A 254 13.96 -8.63 1.28
N GLY A 255 12.64 -8.48 1.30
CA GLY A 255 11.81 -8.59 2.50
C GLY A 255 10.65 -7.58 2.53
N VAL A 256 9.76 -7.78 3.50
CA VAL A 256 8.53 -6.99 3.74
C VAL A 256 8.76 -5.71 4.54
N HIS A 257 9.99 -5.51 5.02
CA HIS A 257 10.37 -4.36 5.82
C HIS A 257 10.45 -3.08 4.97
N ASP A 258 10.41 -1.92 5.62
CA ASP A 258 10.38 -0.65 4.90
C ASP A 258 11.66 -0.41 4.09
N GLN A 259 11.47 -0.02 2.84
CA GLN A 259 12.55 0.36 1.94
C GLN A 259 12.47 1.83 1.55
N GLN A 260 11.29 2.37 1.23
CA GLN A 260 11.20 3.67 0.53
C GLN A 260 10.34 4.72 1.23
N TRP A 261 9.55 4.34 2.23
CA TRP A 261 8.43 5.14 2.72
C TRP A 261 8.68 5.84 4.06
N SER A 262 9.63 5.37 4.87
CA SER A 262 10.09 6.03 6.09
C SER A 262 11.49 6.60 5.92
N LEU A 263 11.80 7.69 6.60
CA LEU A 263 13.19 8.15 6.80
C LEU A 263 14.11 7.04 7.34
N MET A 264 13.54 6.14 8.15
CA MET A 264 14.26 5.02 8.77
C MET A 264 14.28 3.76 7.90
N GLY A 265 13.71 3.81 6.69
CA GLY A 265 13.86 2.78 5.66
C GLY A 265 15.18 2.94 4.90
N MET A 266 15.53 1.94 4.08
CA MET A 266 16.85 1.90 3.41
C MET A 266 17.07 3.04 2.41
N PHE A 267 16.04 3.42 1.67
CA PHE A 267 16.09 4.40 0.57
C PHE A 267 15.27 5.66 0.85
N GLY A 268 14.45 5.67 1.90
CA GLY A 268 13.74 6.85 2.37
C GLY A 268 14.62 8.09 2.61
N PRO A 269 15.82 8.01 3.23
CA PRO A 269 16.67 9.19 3.42
C PRO A 269 17.29 9.69 2.11
N TYR A 270 17.31 8.87 1.06
CA TYR A 270 17.84 9.25 -0.25
C TYR A 270 16.78 9.80 -1.21
N GLN A 271 15.51 9.91 -0.82
CA GLN A 271 14.48 10.44 -1.72
C GLN A 271 14.81 11.87 -2.19
N GLY A 272 14.47 12.14 -3.45
CA GLY A 272 14.83 13.36 -4.17
C GLY A 272 15.23 13.10 -5.62
N PRO A 273 15.40 14.16 -6.43
CA PRO A 273 15.80 14.00 -7.82
C PRO A 273 17.13 13.28 -7.92
N ASN A 274 17.16 12.18 -8.67
CA ASN A 274 18.32 11.28 -8.80
C ASN A 274 18.86 10.77 -7.46
N LYS A 275 17.97 10.51 -6.50
CA LYS A 275 18.30 9.97 -5.17
C LYS A 275 19.28 10.83 -4.36
N ASN A 276 19.25 12.14 -4.57
CA ASN A 276 20.16 13.09 -3.93
C ASN A 276 19.89 13.37 -2.44
N GLY A 277 18.91 12.73 -1.81
CA GLY A 277 18.59 12.91 -0.39
C GLY A 277 18.14 14.31 0.02
N LEU A 278 17.64 15.13 -0.93
CA LEU A 278 17.14 16.49 -0.67
C LEU A 278 15.62 16.58 -0.56
N ALA A 279 14.89 15.47 -0.77
CA ALA A 279 13.47 15.36 -0.47
C ALA A 279 13.19 14.03 0.24
N PRO A 280 13.86 13.75 1.37
CA PRO A 280 13.73 12.49 2.09
C PRO A 280 12.27 12.21 2.48
N ALA A 281 11.96 10.93 2.66
CA ALA A 281 10.65 10.51 3.13
C ALA A 281 10.36 11.05 4.54
N HIS A 282 9.08 11.26 4.86
CA HIS A 282 8.64 11.43 6.24
C HIS A 282 8.99 10.19 7.08
N ILE A 283 9.13 10.37 8.39
CA ILE A 283 9.14 9.25 9.35
C ILE A 283 7.75 8.59 9.34
N CYS A 284 7.67 7.26 9.27
CA CYS A 284 6.39 6.54 9.27
C CYS A 284 5.58 6.76 10.55
N GLY A 285 4.26 6.57 10.47
CA GLY A 285 3.34 6.76 11.60
C GLY A 285 3.72 5.98 12.87
N TYR A 286 4.23 4.75 12.75
CA TYR A 286 4.67 3.95 13.90
C TYR A 286 5.74 4.68 14.72
N LEU A 287 6.81 5.14 14.07
CA LEU A 287 7.88 5.84 14.77
C LEU A 287 7.47 7.28 15.13
N LYS A 288 6.60 7.97 14.38
CA LYS A 288 6.07 9.27 14.85
C LYS A 288 5.18 9.14 16.10
N TRP A 289 4.55 7.98 16.31
CA TRP A 289 3.78 7.67 17.51
C TRP A 289 4.67 7.26 18.68
N ASP A 290 5.73 6.52 18.39
CA ASP A 290 6.68 6.04 19.38
C ASP A 290 8.10 5.96 18.80
N PHE A 291 8.94 6.95 19.12
CA PHE A 291 10.23 7.14 18.43
C PHE A 291 11.12 5.91 18.47
N ASP A 292 11.21 5.21 19.61
CA ASP A 292 12.10 4.05 19.77
C ASP A 292 11.42 2.69 19.50
N GLY A 293 10.12 2.70 19.22
CA GLY A 293 9.30 1.50 19.02
C GLY A 293 9.31 0.54 20.23
N ARG A 294 9.41 1.07 21.46
CA ARG A 294 9.41 0.34 22.73
C ARG A 294 8.18 0.68 23.57
N PRO A 295 7.01 0.11 23.25
CA PRO A 295 5.78 0.39 24.00
C PRO A 295 5.91 0.10 25.51
N GLU A 296 6.86 -0.77 25.92
CA GLU A 296 7.08 -1.13 27.32
C GLU A 296 7.61 0.02 28.18
N ASN A 297 8.26 1.04 27.59
CA ASN A 297 8.74 2.22 28.31
C ASN A 297 7.76 3.41 28.24
N GLY A 298 6.58 3.19 27.64
CA GLY A 298 5.63 4.22 27.24
C GLY A 298 5.68 4.45 25.73
N ARG A 299 4.84 5.37 25.23
CA ARG A 299 4.89 5.80 23.83
C ARG A 299 5.19 7.29 23.80
N HIS A 300 6.32 7.68 23.20
CA HIS A 300 6.91 9.02 23.37
C HIS A 300 7.08 9.80 22.07
N GLY A 301 6.14 9.67 21.13
CA GLY A 301 6.15 10.38 19.86
C GLY A 301 5.36 11.70 19.80
N TRP A 302 5.30 12.28 18.60
CA TRP A 302 4.57 13.52 18.31
C TRP A 302 3.07 13.31 18.08
N ILE A 303 2.65 12.15 17.60
CA ILE A 303 1.27 11.88 17.21
C ILE A 303 0.71 10.68 17.99
N LYS A 304 -0.60 10.47 17.90
CA LYS A 304 -1.28 9.27 18.42
C LYS A 304 -2.28 8.78 17.38
N PRO A 305 -2.43 7.45 17.20
CA PRO A 305 -3.39 6.94 16.25
C PRO A 305 -4.83 7.13 16.75
N VAL A 306 -5.73 7.37 15.81
CA VAL A 306 -7.18 7.25 15.99
C VAL A 306 -7.55 5.77 15.91
N GLU A 307 -8.11 5.22 16.99
CA GLU A 307 -8.48 3.82 17.08
C GLU A 307 -9.78 3.52 16.32
N ILE A 308 -9.76 2.50 15.47
CA ILE A 308 -10.93 1.98 14.76
C ILE A 308 -11.19 0.56 15.27
N SER A 309 -12.36 0.34 15.84
CA SER A 309 -12.74 -0.93 16.48
C SER A 309 -14.13 -1.44 16.08
N GLN A 310 -14.77 -0.77 15.13
CA GLN A 310 -16.09 -1.12 14.60
C GLN A 310 -16.18 -0.73 13.13
N ASN A 311 -17.15 -1.31 12.42
CA ASN A 311 -17.43 -0.98 11.03
C ASN A 311 -17.59 0.54 10.87
N THR A 312 -16.83 1.12 9.95
CA THR A 312 -16.79 2.56 9.72
C THR A 312 -16.93 2.82 8.23
N GLU A 313 -18.11 3.32 7.86
CA GLU A 313 -18.44 3.76 6.52
C GLU A 313 -17.77 5.11 6.22
N VAL A 314 -17.10 5.22 5.08
CA VAL A 314 -16.53 6.49 4.56
C VAL A 314 -15.66 7.21 5.60
N LEU A 315 -14.58 6.55 6.03
CA LEU A 315 -13.54 7.16 6.82
C LEU A 315 -12.62 8.00 5.91
N ILE A 316 -12.48 9.28 6.20
CA ILE A 316 -11.60 10.19 5.45
C ILE A 316 -10.22 10.21 6.10
N ILE A 317 -9.20 9.83 5.34
CA ILE A 317 -7.79 9.86 5.78
C ILE A 317 -7.12 11.11 5.17
N PRO A 318 -6.76 12.13 5.98
CA PRO A 318 -6.10 13.32 5.49
C PRO A 318 -4.62 13.03 5.15
N ALA A 319 -4.04 13.83 4.26
CA ALA A 319 -2.63 13.76 3.91
C ALA A 319 -1.74 13.86 5.16
N PHE A 320 -0.87 12.87 5.33
CA PHE A 320 0.00 12.73 6.49
C PHE A 320 0.97 13.89 6.63
N GLU A 321 1.37 14.53 5.53
CA GLU A 321 2.36 15.60 5.55
C GLU A 321 1.81 16.92 6.09
N THR A 322 0.51 17.18 5.90
CA THR A 322 -0.10 18.50 6.16
C THR A 322 -1.40 18.48 6.96
N GLY A 323 -1.95 17.29 7.26
CA GLY A 323 -3.16 17.11 8.06
C GLY A 323 -2.98 17.43 9.55
N ASP A 324 -4.06 17.33 10.31
CA ASP A 324 -4.05 17.52 11.75
C ASP A 324 -3.27 16.38 12.44
N PRO A 325 -2.22 16.64 13.23
CA PRO A 325 -1.44 15.61 13.91
C PRO A 325 -2.26 14.65 14.79
N ASP A 326 -3.46 15.02 15.21
CA ASP A 326 -4.34 14.16 16.02
C ASP A 326 -5.28 13.28 15.16
N GLU A 327 -5.32 13.47 13.83
CA GLU A 327 -6.22 12.77 12.89
C GLU A 327 -5.52 12.29 11.59
N VAL A 328 -4.20 12.11 11.60
CA VAL A 328 -3.41 11.68 10.42
C VAL A 328 -2.98 10.21 10.42
N LEU A 329 -3.13 9.52 11.55
CA LEU A 329 -2.75 8.12 11.71
C LEU A 329 -3.92 7.35 12.30
N TYR A 330 -4.27 6.22 11.72
CA TYR A 330 -5.37 5.39 12.19
C TYR A 330 -4.88 3.99 12.52
N LYS A 331 -5.42 3.38 13.56
CA LYS A 331 -5.02 2.05 14.04
C LYS A 331 -6.19 1.10 14.06
N ILE A 332 -5.94 -0.13 13.60
CA ILE A 332 -6.86 -1.26 13.67
C ILE A 332 -6.16 -2.43 14.35
N ASP A 333 -6.61 -2.81 15.56
CA ASP A 333 -6.08 -3.99 16.25
C ASP A 333 -6.54 -5.28 15.60
N ILE A 334 -5.62 -6.23 15.39
CA ILE A 334 -5.96 -7.57 14.91
C ILE A 334 -6.62 -8.36 16.05
N PRO A 335 -7.85 -8.90 15.85
CA PRO A 335 -8.54 -9.66 16.89
C PRO A 335 -7.72 -10.85 17.40
N GLY A 336 -7.69 -11.03 18.73
CA GLY A 336 -6.98 -12.13 19.37
C GLY A 336 -5.48 -11.91 19.58
N LYS A 337 -4.93 -10.73 19.23
CA LYS A 337 -3.49 -10.42 19.33
C LYS A 337 -3.10 -9.47 20.46
N GLU A 338 -3.99 -9.27 21.42
CA GLU A 338 -3.75 -8.46 22.63
C GLU A 338 -3.28 -7.01 22.34
N GLY A 339 -3.61 -6.46 21.16
CA GLY A 339 -3.18 -5.13 20.73
C GLY A 339 -1.68 -5.00 20.43
N LYS A 340 -0.97 -6.13 20.25
CA LYS A 340 0.45 -6.17 19.88
C LYS A 340 0.68 -6.44 18.40
N GLU A 341 -0.39 -6.78 17.67
CA GLU A 341 -0.38 -6.96 16.23
C GLU A 341 -1.54 -6.15 15.65
N PHE A 342 -1.24 -5.21 14.75
CA PHE A 342 -2.21 -4.21 14.30
C PHE A 342 -1.81 -3.60 12.96
N PHE A 343 -2.78 -2.99 12.29
CA PHE A 343 -2.54 -2.16 11.11
C PHE A 343 -2.49 -0.69 11.49
N LEU A 344 -1.55 0.06 10.90
CA LEU A 344 -1.57 1.52 10.88
C LEU A 344 -1.82 2.03 9.47
N ILE A 345 -2.68 3.04 9.35
CA ILE A 345 -3.13 3.59 8.07
C ILE A 345 -2.76 5.06 8.00
N GLU A 346 -2.07 5.46 6.94
CA GLU A 346 -1.70 6.85 6.65
C GLU A 346 -1.86 7.16 5.15
N ASN A 347 -2.25 8.39 4.81
CA ASN A 347 -2.36 8.85 3.42
C ASN A 347 -1.10 9.65 3.04
N ARG A 348 -0.26 9.15 2.12
CA ARG A 348 1.00 9.79 1.71
C ARG A 348 0.85 10.40 0.32
N GLN A 349 1.25 11.67 0.17
CA GLN A 349 0.96 12.46 -1.03
C GLN A 349 2.18 13.26 -1.50
N LYS A 350 2.66 12.97 -2.72
CA LYS A 350 3.71 13.75 -3.41
C LYS A 350 3.39 15.24 -3.57
N LYS A 351 2.10 15.57 -3.55
CA LYS A 351 1.55 16.92 -3.79
C LYS A 351 0.61 17.38 -2.67
N SER A 352 0.96 17.07 -1.42
CA SER A 352 0.27 17.56 -0.22
C SER A 352 0.43 19.06 0.03
N GLY A 353 1.49 19.67 -0.53
CA GLY A 353 1.93 21.02 -0.20
C GLY A 353 3.01 21.07 0.87
N GLY A 354 3.43 19.91 1.41
CA GLY A 354 4.63 19.76 2.24
C GLY A 354 5.92 19.98 1.45
N MET A 355 7.02 20.20 2.18
CA MET A 355 8.36 20.33 1.63
C MET A 355 8.99 18.96 1.31
N TYR A 356 8.63 17.93 2.08
CA TYR A 356 9.13 16.57 1.98
C TYR A 356 8.08 15.62 1.39
N ASP A 357 8.42 14.33 1.22
CA ASP A 357 7.59 13.33 0.52
C ASP A 357 7.27 13.63 -0.97
N THR A 358 7.87 14.68 -1.54
CA THR A 358 7.60 15.10 -2.93
C THR A 358 8.16 14.16 -4.01
N TYR A 359 8.98 13.18 -3.61
CA TYR A 359 9.64 12.18 -4.47
C TYR A 359 9.33 10.72 -4.07
N LEU A 360 8.28 10.49 -3.28
CA LEU A 360 7.78 9.13 -3.04
C LEU A 360 7.48 8.40 -4.37
N PRO A 361 7.55 7.06 -4.41
CA PRO A 361 7.26 6.30 -5.63
C PRO A 361 5.87 6.63 -6.20
N GLU A 362 4.87 6.64 -5.33
CA GLU A 362 3.47 6.92 -5.65
C GLU A 362 2.78 7.71 -4.55
N SER A 363 1.46 7.85 -4.62
CA SER A 363 0.65 8.56 -3.62
C SER A 363 -0.59 7.73 -3.35
N GLY A 364 -1.05 7.67 -2.10
CA GLY A 364 -2.12 6.75 -1.74
C GLY A 364 -2.15 6.43 -0.25
N ILE A 365 -2.94 5.42 0.09
CA ILE A 365 -3.02 4.88 1.45
C ILE A 365 -1.90 3.86 1.65
N LEU A 366 -1.00 4.10 2.60
CA LEU A 366 -0.11 3.07 3.12
C LEU A 366 -0.80 2.30 4.26
N ILE A 367 -0.64 0.99 4.23
CA ILE A 367 -1.05 0.09 5.31
C ILE A 367 0.23 -0.52 5.88
N TRP A 368 0.57 -0.13 7.10
CA TRP A 368 1.66 -0.71 7.87
C TRP A 368 1.14 -1.85 8.72
N HIS A 369 1.74 -3.02 8.63
CA HIS A 369 1.45 -4.15 9.50
C HIS A 369 2.52 -4.21 10.59
N ILE A 370 2.08 -3.97 11.82
CA ILE A 370 2.96 -3.90 12.99
C ILE A 370 2.78 -5.14 13.85
N ASP A 371 3.88 -5.81 14.19
CA ASP A 371 3.92 -6.92 15.14
C ASP A 371 4.97 -6.64 16.22
N GLU A 372 4.52 -6.12 17.35
CA GLU A 372 5.35 -5.81 18.52
C GLU A 372 5.82 -7.07 19.26
N THR A 373 5.30 -8.26 18.92
CA THR A 373 5.80 -9.54 19.43
C THR A 373 7.05 -10.03 18.68
N ALA A 374 7.24 -9.55 17.44
CA ALA A 374 8.40 -9.91 16.64
C ALA A 374 9.72 -9.39 17.28
N PRO A 375 10.84 -10.13 17.09
CA PRO A 375 12.13 -9.72 17.64
C PRO A 375 12.60 -8.37 17.09
N ARG A 376 13.21 -7.56 17.95
CA ARG A 376 13.95 -6.34 17.56
C ARG A 376 15.26 -6.24 18.35
N THR A 377 16.18 -5.39 17.88
CA THR A 377 17.35 -4.94 18.64
C THR A 377 17.16 -3.49 19.06
N ASP A 378 18.15 -2.92 19.78
CA ASP A 378 18.12 -1.51 20.15
C ASP A 378 18.25 -0.57 18.93
N THR A 379 18.81 -1.10 17.86
CA THR A 379 19.20 -0.41 16.63
C THR A 379 18.32 -0.74 15.44
N ASN A 380 17.51 -1.81 15.50
CA ASN A 380 16.73 -2.26 14.35
C ASN A 380 15.40 -2.91 14.73
N ALA A 381 14.35 -2.53 14.01
CA ALA A 381 12.98 -3.04 14.16
C ALA A 381 12.38 -3.51 12.83
N SER A 382 13.20 -3.84 11.82
CA SER A 382 12.73 -4.23 10.48
C SER A 382 11.78 -5.44 10.49
N LYS A 383 11.90 -6.32 11.49
CA LYS A 383 11.02 -7.48 11.65
C LYS A 383 9.65 -7.16 12.27
N ARG A 384 9.48 -5.97 12.84
CA ARG A 384 8.24 -5.52 13.50
C ARG A 384 7.36 -4.67 12.61
N VAL A 385 7.94 -3.99 11.62
CA VAL A 385 7.26 -2.95 10.83
C VAL A 385 7.30 -3.34 9.37
N TRP A 386 6.16 -3.76 8.85
CA TRP A 386 6.02 -4.20 7.47
C TRP A 386 5.12 -3.22 6.72
N VAL A 387 5.38 -3.03 5.44
CA VAL A 387 4.49 -2.26 4.56
C VAL A 387 3.81 -3.23 3.61
N GLU A 388 2.49 -3.18 3.54
CA GLU A 388 1.73 -4.07 2.66
C GLU A 388 1.82 -3.57 1.21
N ASP A 389 2.36 -4.39 0.30
CA ASP A 389 2.55 -4.04 -1.11
C ASP A 389 1.62 -4.87 -2.03
N PRO A 390 0.49 -4.30 -2.51
CA PRO A 390 -0.43 -4.99 -3.42
C PRO A 390 0.12 -5.16 -4.84
N SER A 391 1.14 -4.40 -5.24
CA SER A 391 1.79 -4.53 -6.56
C SER A 391 2.83 -5.64 -6.59
N ASP A 392 3.51 -5.87 -5.46
CA ASP A 392 4.48 -6.94 -5.24
C ASP A 392 4.28 -7.65 -3.89
N PRO A 393 3.19 -8.45 -3.72
CA PRO A 393 2.86 -9.06 -2.44
C PRO A 393 3.93 -10.01 -1.89
N GLU A 394 4.75 -10.58 -2.77
CA GLU A 394 5.85 -11.49 -2.39
C GLU A 394 7.20 -10.76 -2.20
N HIS A 395 7.25 -9.45 -2.47
CA HIS A 395 8.44 -8.60 -2.34
C HIS A 395 9.65 -9.15 -3.13
N LEU A 396 9.40 -9.57 -4.36
CA LEU A 396 10.38 -10.21 -5.24
C LEU A 396 11.02 -9.24 -6.23
N ASP A 397 10.40 -8.10 -6.55
CA ASP A 397 11.00 -7.08 -7.41
C ASP A 397 11.99 -6.24 -6.63
N LEU A 398 13.22 -6.73 -6.51
CA LEU A 398 14.28 -6.03 -5.75
C LEU A 398 14.66 -4.65 -6.33
N GLU A 399 14.33 -4.35 -7.60
CA GLU A 399 14.60 -3.03 -8.19
C GLU A 399 13.54 -2.00 -7.75
N ASN A 400 12.28 -2.42 -7.61
CA ASN A 400 11.16 -1.56 -7.23
C ASN A 400 10.48 -2.00 -5.93
N ILE A 401 11.21 -2.65 -5.03
CA ILE A 401 10.64 -3.24 -3.83
C ILE A 401 9.91 -2.19 -2.98
N THR A 402 8.70 -2.51 -2.52
CA THR A 402 7.76 -1.63 -1.81
C THR A 402 7.28 -0.41 -2.61
N ALA A 403 7.71 -0.20 -3.86
CA ALA A 403 7.39 1.02 -4.60
C ALA A 403 5.91 1.15 -4.97
N GLY A 404 5.19 0.01 -5.00
CA GLY A 404 3.76 -0.06 -5.33
C GLY A 404 2.85 -0.31 -4.12
N ALA A 405 3.30 0.12 -2.94
CA ALA A 405 2.65 -0.14 -1.65
C ALA A 405 1.50 0.80 -1.26
N ALA A 406 1.31 1.92 -1.96
CA ALA A 406 0.25 2.87 -1.69
C ALA A 406 -1.02 2.53 -2.48
N TYR A 407 -2.04 2.11 -1.75
CA TYR A 407 -3.34 1.73 -2.31
C TYR A 407 -4.09 2.96 -2.85
N SER A 408 -4.63 2.86 -4.06
CA SER A 408 -5.53 3.87 -4.61
C SER A 408 -6.55 3.32 -5.62
N LEU A 409 -7.61 4.08 -5.89
CA LEU A 409 -8.51 3.79 -7.01
C LEU A 409 -7.85 4.04 -8.39
N ASP A 410 -6.78 4.84 -8.45
CA ASP A 410 -6.16 5.26 -9.71
C ASP A 410 -5.28 4.16 -10.32
N ASP A 411 -4.72 3.26 -9.50
CA ASP A 411 -4.03 2.02 -9.89
C ASP A 411 -4.91 0.75 -9.77
N GLY A 412 -6.07 0.85 -9.14
CA GLY A 412 -7.04 -0.24 -8.99
C GLY A 412 -6.89 -1.07 -7.71
N GLN A 413 -5.98 -0.69 -6.82
CA GLN A 413 -5.74 -1.33 -5.52
C GLN A 413 -6.75 -0.79 -4.49
N THR A 414 -7.98 -1.29 -4.55
CA THR A 414 -9.11 -0.73 -3.81
C THR A 414 -9.52 -1.53 -2.57
N GLU A 415 -8.78 -2.60 -2.25
CA GLU A 415 -9.11 -3.54 -1.18
C GLU A 415 -7.86 -4.13 -0.49
N PHE A 416 -7.95 -4.30 0.83
CA PHE A 416 -7.06 -5.08 1.67
C PHE A 416 -7.93 -5.88 2.66
N THR A 417 -8.03 -7.20 2.45
CA THR A 417 -9.00 -8.10 3.08
C THR A 417 -8.34 -9.44 3.43
N PRO A 418 -9.01 -10.34 4.17
CA PRO A 418 -8.48 -11.69 4.42
C PRO A 418 -8.23 -12.50 3.12
N SER A 419 -8.88 -12.12 2.02
CA SER A 419 -8.79 -12.77 0.71
C SER A 419 -7.84 -12.09 -0.29
N SER A 420 -7.42 -10.85 -0.04
CA SER A 420 -6.55 -10.12 -0.97
C SER A 420 -5.11 -10.64 -0.94
N LYS A 421 -4.26 -10.11 -1.83
CA LYS A 421 -2.82 -10.32 -1.80
C LYS A 421 -2.12 -8.95 -1.86
N PRO A 422 -1.42 -8.53 -0.79
CA PRO A 422 -1.32 -9.19 0.51
C PRO A 422 -2.67 -9.27 1.23
N ASN A 423 -2.79 -10.18 2.20
CA ASN A 423 -4.02 -10.37 2.98
C ASN A 423 -3.91 -9.71 4.35
N SER A 424 -5.06 -9.40 4.95
CA SER A 424 -5.14 -8.77 6.27
C SER A 424 -5.06 -9.75 7.44
N ASN A 425 -4.64 -11.01 7.22
CA ASN A 425 -4.53 -11.97 8.30
C ASN A 425 -3.37 -11.60 9.22
N ALA A 426 -3.41 -12.16 10.42
CA ALA A 426 -2.26 -12.09 11.30
C ALA A 426 -1.07 -12.87 10.72
N ASN A 427 0.14 -12.55 11.18
CA ASN A 427 1.42 -13.17 10.83
C ASN A 427 1.50 -14.67 11.12
N ASP A 428 0.68 -15.18 12.06
CA ASP A 428 0.54 -16.62 12.30
C ASP A 428 -0.45 -17.31 11.35
N GLY A 429 -1.01 -16.57 10.40
CA GLY A 429 -2.01 -17.03 9.42
C GLY A 429 -3.45 -16.99 9.91
N THR A 430 -3.70 -16.54 11.14
CA THR A 430 -5.08 -16.45 11.67
C THR A 430 -5.86 -15.37 10.91
N PRO A 431 -7.03 -15.69 10.33
CA PRO A 431 -7.87 -14.68 9.68
C PRO A 431 -8.30 -13.59 10.65
N SER A 432 -8.05 -12.33 10.28
CA SER A 432 -8.37 -11.19 11.14
C SER A 432 -9.85 -10.79 11.07
N GLY A 433 -10.50 -11.09 9.94
CA GLY A 433 -11.81 -10.53 9.60
C GLY A 433 -11.79 -9.02 9.32
N ILE A 434 -10.63 -8.40 9.18
CA ILE A 434 -10.50 -6.96 8.90
C ILE A 434 -10.50 -6.74 7.39
N SER A 435 -11.41 -5.91 6.90
CA SER A 435 -11.47 -5.53 5.49
C SER A 435 -11.42 -4.01 5.35
N ILE A 436 -10.39 -3.51 4.67
CA ILE A 436 -10.27 -2.11 4.24
C ILE A 436 -10.62 -2.08 2.75
N VAL A 437 -11.76 -1.48 2.40
CA VAL A 437 -12.31 -1.48 1.05
C VAL A 437 -12.72 -0.08 0.62
N ASN A 438 -13.16 0.07 -0.63
CA ASN A 438 -13.52 1.36 -1.23
C ASN A 438 -12.41 2.41 -1.11
N ILE A 439 -11.13 2.00 -1.18
CA ILE A 439 -10.01 2.94 -1.13
C ILE A 439 -10.12 3.90 -2.31
N GLY A 440 -10.21 5.19 -2.01
CA GLY A 440 -10.54 6.25 -2.95
C GLY A 440 -9.41 6.63 -3.92
N ARG A 441 -9.68 7.64 -4.75
CA ARG A 441 -8.66 8.25 -5.63
C ARG A 441 -7.60 8.97 -4.83
N GLU A 442 -6.41 9.09 -5.38
CA GLU A 442 -5.34 9.87 -4.78
C GLU A 442 -5.79 11.30 -4.49
N GLY A 443 -5.46 11.81 -3.31
CA GLY A 443 -5.81 13.17 -2.91
C GLY A 443 -5.40 13.50 -1.49
N ILE A 444 -5.48 14.80 -1.15
CA ILE A 444 -5.18 15.28 0.21
C ILE A 444 -6.15 14.75 1.28
N GLU A 445 -7.28 14.20 0.84
CA GLU A 445 -8.26 13.49 1.65
C GLU A 445 -8.69 12.25 0.86
N MET A 446 -8.46 11.06 1.40
CA MET A 446 -8.81 9.80 0.74
C MET A 446 -9.86 9.05 1.56
N PRO A 447 -11.03 8.74 0.99
CA PRO A 447 -12.00 7.90 1.66
C PRO A 447 -11.56 6.43 1.65
N ILE A 448 -11.79 5.73 2.76
CA ILE A 448 -11.75 4.27 2.88
C ILE A 448 -13.01 3.80 3.62
N THR A 449 -13.26 2.50 3.62
CA THR A 449 -14.30 1.85 4.44
C THR A 449 -13.66 0.70 5.19
N VAL A 450 -13.98 0.56 6.48
CA VAL A 450 -13.43 -0.49 7.34
C VAL A 450 -14.56 -1.39 7.82
N TYR A 451 -14.41 -2.70 7.64
CA TYR A 451 -15.31 -3.72 8.18
C TYR A 451 -14.56 -4.72 9.07
N PHE A 452 -15.29 -5.26 10.05
CA PHE A 452 -14.92 -6.38 10.88
C PHE A 452 -15.94 -7.50 10.65
N GLY A 453 -15.50 -8.61 10.06
CA GLY A 453 -16.35 -9.70 9.62
C GLY A 453 -16.84 -9.48 8.20
N ASP A 454 -18.14 -9.62 7.99
CA ASP A 454 -18.77 -9.52 6.68
C ASP A 454 -18.83 -8.08 6.17
N THR A 455 -18.49 -7.90 4.89
CA THR A 455 -18.40 -6.60 4.25
C THR A 455 -19.76 -6.17 3.72
N PHE A 456 -20.01 -4.87 3.70
CA PHE A 456 -21.23 -4.26 3.14
C PHE A 456 -22.53 -4.58 3.87
N GLU A 457 -22.48 -5.25 5.02
CA GLU A 457 -23.66 -5.58 5.83
C GLU A 457 -24.18 -4.41 6.67
N PRO A 458 -25.52 -4.29 6.90
CA PRO A 458 -26.56 -5.21 6.43
C PRO A 458 -26.95 -4.96 4.96
N ASN A 459 -27.04 -6.00 4.13
CA ASN A 459 -27.39 -5.93 2.71
C ASN A 459 -28.35 -7.05 2.24
N ASP A 460 -28.91 -7.83 3.16
CA ASP A 460 -29.76 -9.03 2.92
C ASP A 460 -30.99 -8.86 2.00
N THR A 461 -31.42 -7.62 1.75
CA THR A 461 -32.68 -7.33 1.08
C THR A 461 -32.54 -6.13 0.15
N ILE A 462 -33.45 -6.01 -0.81
CA ILE A 462 -33.53 -4.84 -1.72
C ILE A 462 -33.60 -3.51 -0.94
N GLN A 463 -34.24 -3.50 0.24
CA GLN A 463 -34.35 -2.30 1.08
C GLN A 463 -33.04 -1.94 1.77
N LEU A 464 -32.18 -2.94 2.02
CA LEU A 464 -30.90 -2.80 2.69
C LEU A 464 -29.72 -2.76 1.71
N ALA A 465 -30.00 -2.89 0.40
CA ALA A 465 -28.98 -3.08 -0.61
C ALA A 465 -27.85 -2.04 -0.56
N TYR A 466 -26.61 -2.53 -0.54
CA TYR A 466 -25.42 -1.70 -0.52
C TYR A 466 -25.21 -0.98 -1.86
N GLY A 467 -24.75 0.28 -1.83
CA GLY A 467 -24.37 1.03 -3.03
C GLY A 467 -24.93 2.45 -3.14
N PRO A 468 -24.84 3.07 -4.34
CA PRO A 468 -24.71 2.39 -5.63
C PRO A 468 -23.27 1.97 -5.93
N LEU A 469 -23.09 0.81 -6.59
CA LEU A 469 -21.77 0.36 -7.01
C LEU A 469 -21.16 1.28 -8.06
N LEU A 470 -19.86 1.55 -7.91
CA LEU A 470 -19.05 2.25 -8.88
C LEU A 470 -18.63 1.30 -9.99
N TYR A 471 -18.64 1.81 -11.22
CA TYR A 471 -18.28 1.01 -12.39
C TYR A 471 -16.77 0.79 -12.42
N GLY A 472 -16.35 -0.44 -12.72
CA GLY A 472 -14.95 -0.84 -12.79
C GLY A 472 -14.25 -1.05 -11.43
N VAL A 473 -14.98 -0.94 -10.32
CA VAL A 473 -14.50 -1.21 -8.95
C VAL A 473 -14.88 -2.62 -8.55
N ASN A 474 -13.97 -3.31 -7.86
CA ASN A 474 -14.23 -4.62 -7.27
C ASN A 474 -14.81 -4.44 -5.85
N TYR A 475 -15.83 -5.23 -5.53
CA TYR A 475 -16.46 -5.26 -4.21
C TYR A 475 -16.31 -6.68 -3.65
N PRO A 476 -15.37 -6.92 -2.73
CA PRO A 476 -15.17 -8.22 -2.10
C PRO A 476 -16.22 -8.43 -1.00
N SER A 477 -17.02 -9.49 -1.12
CA SER A 477 -18.06 -9.84 -0.14
C SER A 477 -18.03 -11.31 0.19
N TYR A 478 -18.64 -11.68 1.32
CA TYR A 478 -18.61 -13.03 1.84
C TYR A 478 -20.03 -13.58 1.84
N ILE A 479 -20.18 -14.86 1.48
CA ILE A 479 -21.32 -15.59 2.01
C ILE A 479 -20.89 -16.05 3.39
N PHE A 480 -21.16 -15.27 4.43
CA PHE A 480 -20.36 -15.30 5.65
C PHE A 480 -20.70 -16.47 6.56
N ASP A 481 -21.99 -16.72 6.80
CA ASP A 481 -22.45 -17.82 7.65
C ASP A 481 -23.82 -18.39 7.22
N GLU A 482 -24.41 -19.26 8.04
CA GLU A 482 -25.71 -19.86 7.76
C GLU A 482 -26.90 -18.90 7.86
N ASN A 483 -26.72 -17.71 8.44
CA ASN A 483 -27.71 -16.65 8.62
C ASN A 483 -27.62 -15.54 7.56
N ASP A 484 -26.62 -15.59 6.67
CA ASP A 484 -26.54 -14.77 5.47
C ASP A 484 -27.15 -15.53 4.26
N PRO A 485 -28.44 -15.27 3.93
CA PRO A 485 -29.11 -15.91 2.81
C PRO A 485 -28.79 -15.26 1.46
N ALA A 486 -28.37 -14.00 1.42
CA ALA A 486 -28.17 -13.25 0.18
C ALA A 486 -27.52 -11.88 0.40
N ASP A 487 -26.63 -11.48 -0.50
CA ASP A 487 -26.18 -10.10 -0.59
C ASP A 487 -26.91 -9.33 -1.70
N VAL A 488 -27.31 -8.09 -1.42
CA VAL A 488 -27.98 -7.22 -2.39
C VAL A 488 -27.23 -5.93 -2.65
N TYR A 489 -27.02 -5.61 -3.94
CA TYR A 489 -26.28 -4.43 -4.37
C TYR A 489 -27.09 -3.54 -5.30
N ARG A 490 -27.13 -2.24 -5.01
CA ARG A 490 -27.77 -1.22 -5.83
C ARG A 490 -26.85 -0.78 -6.97
N ILE A 491 -27.38 -0.71 -8.19
CA ILE A 491 -26.63 -0.28 -9.38
C ILE A 491 -27.44 0.78 -10.14
N GLU A 492 -26.78 1.89 -10.50
CA GLU A 492 -27.38 2.98 -11.27
C GLU A 492 -27.10 2.83 -12.77
N PHE A 493 -28.16 2.64 -13.55
CA PHE A 493 -28.08 2.42 -14.98
C PHE A 493 -28.44 3.67 -15.80
N LYS A 494 -27.80 3.79 -16.96
CA LYS A 494 -28.13 4.80 -17.98
C LYS A 494 -28.69 4.13 -19.23
N LYS A 495 -29.80 4.65 -19.76
CA LYS A 495 -30.45 4.14 -20.98
C LYS A 495 -29.44 3.93 -22.10
N GLY A 496 -29.46 2.74 -22.70
CA GLY A 496 -28.63 2.39 -23.86
C GLY A 496 -27.14 2.27 -23.57
N ARG A 497 -26.74 2.21 -22.29
CA ARG A 497 -25.37 1.86 -21.89
C ARG A 497 -25.37 0.44 -21.33
N PRO A 498 -25.07 -0.57 -22.16
CA PRO A 498 -25.06 -1.94 -21.70
C PRO A 498 -23.93 -2.16 -20.70
N VAL A 499 -24.16 -3.09 -19.77
CA VAL A 499 -23.22 -3.47 -18.74
C VAL A 499 -23.03 -4.97 -18.70
N GLU A 500 -21.90 -5.35 -18.13
CA GLU A 500 -21.60 -6.69 -17.66
C GLU A 500 -21.43 -6.62 -16.15
N ILE A 501 -22.23 -7.38 -15.42
CA ILE A 501 -22.09 -7.55 -13.98
C ILE A 501 -21.47 -8.92 -13.78
N LYS A 502 -20.39 -8.96 -13.02
CA LYS A 502 -19.63 -10.17 -12.70
C LYS A 502 -19.76 -10.45 -11.22
N VAL A 503 -19.95 -11.73 -10.89
CA VAL A 503 -19.83 -12.29 -9.55
C VAL A 503 -18.80 -13.41 -9.68
N GLU A 504 -17.55 -13.09 -9.36
CA GLU A 504 -16.38 -13.95 -9.64
C GLU A 504 -15.73 -14.42 -8.33
N ASP A 505 -14.76 -15.33 -8.49
CA ASP A 505 -13.89 -15.80 -7.41
C ASP A 505 -14.67 -16.44 -6.24
N ILE A 506 -15.79 -17.09 -6.58
CA ILE A 506 -16.67 -17.79 -5.63
C ILE A 506 -15.87 -18.90 -4.91
N PRO A 507 -15.84 -18.92 -3.55
CA PRO A 507 -15.05 -19.88 -2.80
C PRO A 507 -15.43 -21.34 -3.04
N GLU A 508 -14.45 -22.24 -2.89
CA GLU A 508 -14.69 -23.68 -3.00
C GLU A 508 -15.70 -24.16 -1.94
N GLY A 509 -16.76 -24.83 -2.38
CA GLY A 509 -17.82 -25.34 -1.48
C GLY A 509 -18.97 -24.35 -1.25
N VAL A 510 -18.85 -23.10 -1.72
CA VAL A 510 -19.95 -22.14 -1.76
C VAL A 510 -20.68 -22.25 -3.10
N VAL A 511 -22.01 -22.32 -3.05
CA VAL A 511 -22.88 -22.33 -4.23
C VAL A 511 -23.83 -21.16 -4.12
N ILE A 512 -23.79 -20.28 -5.12
CA ILE A 512 -24.64 -19.09 -5.22
C ILE A 512 -25.47 -19.09 -6.50
N ASP A 513 -26.55 -18.33 -6.47
CA ASP A 513 -27.31 -17.89 -7.65
C ASP A 513 -27.31 -16.36 -7.70
N ALA A 514 -27.34 -15.76 -8.89
CA ALA A 514 -27.33 -14.30 -9.00
C ALA A 514 -28.31 -13.80 -10.07
N ASP A 515 -29.13 -12.82 -9.72
CA ASP A 515 -30.05 -12.16 -10.66
C ASP A 515 -30.00 -10.65 -10.50
N LEU A 516 -30.23 -9.94 -11.61
CA LEU A 516 -30.53 -8.52 -11.58
C LEU A 516 -32.05 -8.33 -11.53
N VAL A 517 -32.54 -7.59 -10.54
CA VAL A 517 -33.97 -7.32 -10.33
C VAL A 517 -34.28 -5.83 -10.24
N ASP A 518 -35.56 -5.47 -10.41
CA ASP A 518 -36.05 -4.12 -10.12
C ASP A 518 -36.36 -3.94 -8.62
N GLY A 519 -36.78 -2.73 -8.21
CA GLY A 519 -37.12 -2.45 -6.80
C GLY A 519 -38.34 -3.20 -6.25
N LEU A 520 -39.06 -3.94 -7.10
CA LEU A 520 -40.18 -4.82 -6.71
C LEU A 520 -39.78 -6.31 -6.72
N GLY A 521 -38.53 -6.63 -7.04
CA GLY A 521 -38.02 -8.00 -7.14
C GLY A 521 -38.33 -8.69 -8.47
N ASN A 522 -38.84 -7.99 -9.49
CA ASN A 522 -39.02 -8.58 -10.81
C ASN A 522 -37.66 -8.71 -11.51
N VAL A 523 -37.38 -9.89 -12.07
CA VAL A 523 -36.11 -10.16 -12.77
C VAL A 523 -35.99 -9.29 -14.02
N LEU A 524 -34.92 -8.50 -14.08
CA LEU A 524 -34.49 -7.71 -15.22
C LEU A 524 -33.54 -8.49 -16.13
N ALA A 525 -32.61 -9.24 -15.54
CA ALA A 525 -31.68 -10.12 -16.25
C ALA A 525 -31.21 -11.25 -15.34
N LYS A 526 -31.00 -12.44 -15.92
CA LYS A 526 -30.50 -13.62 -15.22
C LYS A 526 -29.01 -13.80 -15.43
N SER A 527 -28.33 -14.37 -14.44
CA SER A 527 -26.95 -14.82 -14.59
C SER A 527 -26.82 -16.02 -15.54
N LYS A 528 -25.59 -16.23 -15.99
CA LYS A 528 -25.12 -17.44 -16.63
C LYS A 528 -23.70 -17.73 -16.18
N GLU A 529 -23.28 -18.98 -16.37
CA GLU A 529 -21.89 -19.39 -16.16
C GLU A 529 -20.92 -18.57 -17.02
N GLY A 530 -19.91 -18.02 -16.37
CA GLY A 530 -18.74 -17.38 -16.94
C GLY A 530 -17.48 -18.22 -16.72
N GLU A 531 -16.31 -17.65 -17.01
CA GLU A 531 -15.03 -18.35 -16.84
C GLU A 531 -14.62 -18.51 -15.37
N ARG A 532 -14.96 -17.52 -14.53
CA ARG A 532 -14.54 -17.44 -13.12
C ARG A 532 -15.70 -17.30 -12.13
N GLY A 533 -16.93 -17.54 -12.57
CA GLY A 533 -18.13 -17.35 -11.75
C GLY A 533 -19.35 -17.03 -12.61
N LEU A 534 -20.22 -16.14 -12.15
CA LEU A 534 -21.46 -15.77 -12.80
C LEU A 534 -21.36 -14.43 -13.54
N ILE A 535 -22.01 -14.34 -14.71
CA ILE A 535 -22.07 -13.13 -15.52
C ILE A 535 -23.52 -12.78 -15.84
N ILE A 536 -23.87 -11.49 -15.69
CA ILE A 536 -25.15 -10.92 -16.13
C ILE A 536 -24.86 -9.84 -17.17
N LEU A 537 -25.46 -9.99 -18.36
CA LEU A 537 -25.43 -8.95 -19.39
C LEU A 537 -26.77 -8.23 -19.40
N TYR A 538 -26.73 -6.90 -19.28
CA TYR A 538 -27.94 -6.09 -19.22
C TYR A 538 -27.81 -4.84 -20.08
N ASN A 539 -28.80 -4.60 -20.93
CA ASN A 539 -28.94 -3.35 -21.68
C ASN A 539 -30.17 -2.59 -21.17
N PRO A 540 -29.98 -1.51 -20.39
CA PRO A 540 -31.08 -0.81 -19.74
C PRO A 540 -32.03 -0.16 -20.77
N PRO A 541 -33.34 -0.50 -20.76
CA PRO A 541 -34.33 0.13 -21.66
C PRO A 541 -34.62 1.60 -21.27
N GLY A 542 -34.31 1.97 -20.03
CA GLY A 542 -34.37 3.32 -19.46
C GLY A 542 -33.23 3.57 -18.48
N SER A 543 -33.05 4.82 -18.05
CA SER A 543 -32.16 5.13 -16.93
C SER A 543 -32.90 4.89 -15.61
N GLY A 544 -32.22 4.38 -14.61
CA GLY A 544 -32.81 4.09 -13.30
C GLY A 544 -31.99 3.07 -12.52
N THR A 545 -32.56 2.61 -11.42
CA THR A 545 -31.89 1.72 -10.47
C THR A 545 -32.29 0.26 -10.70
N GLY A 546 -31.32 -0.65 -10.62
CA GLY A 546 -31.58 -2.08 -10.44
C GLY A 546 -30.76 -2.63 -9.29
N TYR A 547 -31.06 -3.88 -8.90
CA TYR A 547 -30.46 -4.53 -7.74
C TYR A 547 -29.90 -5.88 -8.16
N LEU A 548 -28.60 -6.07 -7.99
CA LEU A 548 -27.99 -7.40 -8.06
C LEU A 548 -28.32 -8.12 -6.76
N VAL A 549 -28.92 -9.30 -6.84
CA VAL A 549 -29.20 -10.16 -5.70
C VAL A 549 -28.36 -11.41 -5.87
N VAL A 550 -27.36 -11.58 -5.03
CA VAL A 550 -26.53 -12.79 -4.91
C VAL A 550 -27.12 -13.63 -3.80
N ARG A 551 -27.57 -14.86 -4.07
CA ARG A 551 -28.29 -15.70 -3.11
C ARG A 551 -27.46 -16.92 -2.76
N ARG A 552 -27.35 -17.23 -1.48
CA ARG A 552 -26.78 -18.50 -1.02
C ARG A 552 -27.72 -19.64 -1.38
N VAL A 553 -27.19 -20.62 -2.13
CA VAL A 553 -27.85 -21.91 -2.35
C VAL A 553 -27.39 -22.92 -1.30
N SER A 554 -26.08 -23.01 -1.06
CA SER A 554 -25.49 -23.86 -0.02
C SER A 554 -24.03 -23.48 0.26
N GLY A 555 -23.54 -23.79 1.45
CA GLY A 555 -22.16 -23.48 1.86
C GLY A 555 -21.97 -21.99 2.18
N TYR A 556 -20.93 -21.68 2.94
CA TYR A 556 -20.51 -20.34 3.32
C TYR A 556 -18.99 -20.37 3.56
N ASP A 557 -18.31 -19.23 3.39
CA ASP A 557 -16.88 -19.06 3.64
C ASP A 557 -16.62 -17.65 4.19
N PRO A 558 -16.27 -17.50 5.48
CA PRO A 558 -16.04 -16.20 6.11
C PRO A 558 -14.62 -15.66 5.88
N ILE A 559 -13.78 -16.36 5.11
CA ILE A 559 -12.36 -16.03 4.90
C ILE A 559 -12.11 -15.62 3.46
N HIS A 560 -12.69 -16.34 2.50
CA HIS A 560 -12.50 -16.07 1.08
C HIS A 560 -13.69 -15.30 0.52
N ALA A 561 -13.45 -14.10 0.00
CA ALA A 561 -14.49 -13.30 -0.64
C ALA A 561 -14.79 -13.81 -2.05
N TYR A 562 -16.04 -13.65 -2.49
CA TYR A 562 -16.36 -13.50 -3.90
C TYR A 562 -16.33 -12.01 -4.27
N HIS A 563 -16.19 -11.69 -5.56
CA HIS A 563 -16.08 -10.31 -6.02
C HIS A 563 -17.23 -9.90 -6.94
N VAL A 564 -17.87 -8.79 -6.61
CA VAL A 564 -18.83 -8.12 -7.50
C VAL A 564 -18.14 -7.00 -8.27
N ARG A 565 -18.37 -6.96 -9.59
CA ARG A 565 -17.88 -5.87 -10.45
C ARG A 565 -18.89 -5.53 -11.53
N VAL A 566 -19.09 -4.23 -11.78
CA VAL A 566 -19.94 -3.74 -12.88
C VAL A 566 -19.08 -3.04 -13.92
N ASP A 567 -18.97 -3.62 -15.12
CA ASP A 567 -18.19 -3.06 -16.23
C ASP A 567 -19.11 -2.53 -17.34
N PRO A 568 -18.81 -1.37 -17.95
CA PRO A 568 -19.50 -0.95 -19.16
C PRO A 568 -19.13 -1.88 -20.32
N VAL A 569 -20.13 -2.35 -21.08
CA VAL A 569 -19.89 -3.12 -22.29
C VAL A 569 -19.75 -2.16 -23.46
N ILE A 570 -18.63 -2.27 -24.18
CA ILE A 570 -18.47 -1.63 -25.49
C ILE A 570 -19.08 -2.58 -26.54
N PRO A 571 -20.20 -2.20 -27.19
CA PRO A 571 -20.85 -3.07 -28.15
C PRO A 571 -19.95 -3.36 -29.35
N SER A 572 -19.61 -4.63 -29.61
CA SER A 572 -18.86 -5.03 -30.80
C SER A 572 -19.51 -4.49 -32.08
N SER A 573 -18.77 -4.05 -33.10
CA SER A 573 -19.36 -3.65 -34.40
C SER A 573 -19.81 -4.85 -35.26
N SER A 574 -19.52 -6.08 -34.82
CA SER A 574 -19.83 -7.29 -35.56
C SER A 574 -21.35 -7.48 -35.74
N PRO A 575 -21.78 -8.08 -36.87
CA PRO A 575 -23.15 -8.54 -37.05
C PRO A 575 -23.60 -9.45 -35.90
N PRO A 576 -24.88 -9.43 -35.50
CA PRO A 576 -25.39 -10.38 -34.53
C PRO A 576 -25.27 -11.79 -35.08
N LYS A 577 -24.94 -12.77 -34.24
CA LYS A 577 -24.86 -14.17 -34.60
C LYS A 577 -25.57 -15.02 -33.55
N LEU A 578 -26.60 -15.74 -33.96
CA LEU A 578 -27.34 -16.67 -33.10
C LEU A 578 -26.57 -18.00 -33.00
N VAL A 579 -26.20 -18.41 -31.80
CA VAL A 579 -25.38 -19.61 -31.55
C VAL A 579 -26.14 -20.74 -30.87
N LYS A 580 -27.21 -20.42 -30.12
CA LYS A 580 -28.08 -21.41 -29.49
C LYS A 580 -29.52 -20.96 -29.62
N VAL A 581 -30.40 -21.81 -30.12
CA VAL A 581 -31.83 -21.51 -30.33
C VAL A 581 -32.65 -22.77 -30.12
N TYR A 582 -33.58 -22.76 -29.16
CA TYR A 582 -34.41 -23.92 -28.84
C TYR A 582 -35.75 -23.50 -28.20
N ALA A 583 -36.72 -24.41 -28.21
CA ALA A 583 -38.00 -24.26 -27.52
C ALA A 583 -38.11 -25.29 -26.39
N TYR A 584 -38.73 -24.93 -25.28
CA TYR A 584 -38.97 -25.84 -24.14
C TYR A 584 -40.34 -25.58 -23.49
N PRO A 585 -41.12 -26.62 -23.13
CA PRO A 585 -40.90 -28.03 -23.46
C PRO A 585 -41.06 -28.28 -24.97
N ASN A 586 -40.39 -29.32 -25.48
CA ASN A 586 -40.48 -29.77 -26.87
C ASN A 586 -40.19 -31.29 -26.94
N PRO A 587 -41.21 -32.15 -27.19
CA PRO A 587 -42.59 -31.80 -27.52
C PRO A 587 -43.33 -31.08 -26.38
N ALA A 588 -44.27 -30.22 -26.74
CA ALA A 588 -45.14 -29.50 -25.81
C ALA A 588 -46.52 -30.18 -25.77
N ASN A 589 -46.99 -30.49 -24.57
CA ASN A 589 -48.28 -31.12 -24.33
C ASN A 589 -49.38 -30.09 -24.09
N ARG A 590 -50.61 -30.59 -24.13
CA ARG A 590 -51.79 -29.80 -23.78
C ARG A 590 -51.71 -29.22 -22.35
N GLY A 591 -51.56 -27.91 -22.26
CA GLY A 591 -51.48 -27.17 -20.99
C GLY A 591 -50.09 -26.63 -20.68
N ASP A 592 -49.08 -27.05 -21.45
CA ASP A 592 -47.73 -26.54 -21.34
C ASP A 592 -47.65 -25.07 -21.75
N ARG A 593 -46.61 -24.41 -21.23
CA ARG A 593 -46.26 -23.03 -21.52
C ARG A 593 -44.89 -23.01 -22.16
N VAL A 594 -44.86 -22.89 -23.49
CA VAL A 594 -43.63 -22.98 -24.29
C VAL A 594 -42.85 -21.68 -24.23
N ARG A 595 -41.55 -21.79 -23.98
CA ARG A 595 -40.58 -20.71 -24.03
C ARG A 595 -39.61 -20.95 -25.18
N PHE A 596 -39.18 -19.88 -25.85
CA PHE A 596 -38.22 -19.93 -26.94
C PHE A 596 -36.96 -19.18 -26.53
N HIS A 597 -35.88 -19.91 -26.33
CA HIS A 597 -34.60 -19.38 -25.89
C HIS A 597 -33.70 -19.12 -27.09
N PHE A 598 -32.93 -18.04 -27.01
CA PHE A 598 -31.85 -17.77 -27.95
C PHE A 598 -30.62 -17.16 -27.27
N GLU A 599 -29.45 -17.40 -27.86
CA GLU A 599 -28.17 -16.83 -27.44
C GLU A 599 -27.44 -16.22 -28.63
N LEU A 600 -26.87 -15.04 -28.43
CA LEU A 600 -25.96 -14.33 -29.31
C LEU A 600 -24.52 -14.70 -28.95
N GLU A 601 -23.64 -14.79 -29.95
CA GLU A 601 -22.23 -15.11 -29.74
C GLU A 601 -21.55 -14.11 -28.77
N GLY A 602 -20.97 -14.62 -27.69
CA GLY A 602 -20.26 -13.82 -26.69
C GLY A 602 -21.13 -12.74 -26.04
N LYS A 603 -20.65 -11.48 -26.11
CA LYS A 603 -21.38 -10.27 -25.67
C LYS A 603 -22.13 -9.60 -26.83
N GLY A 604 -22.53 -10.38 -27.83
CA GLY A 604 -23.21 -9.90 -29.03
C GLY A 604 -24.49 -9.14 -28.70
N MET A 605 -24.78 -8.10 -29.49
CA MET A 605 -25.99 -7.29 -29.35
C MET A 605 -26.85 -7.32 -30.60
N ALA A 606 -28.15 -7.15 -30.40
CA ALA A 606 -29.14 -6.92 -31.44
C ALA A 606 -30.07 -5.77 -31.04
N ASP A 607 -30.26 -4.81 -31.94
CA ASP A 607 -31.21 -3.70 -31.75
C ASP A 607 -32.63 -4.23 -31.62
N VAL A 608 -32.97 -5.28 -32.37
CA VAL A 608 -34.27 -5.94 -32.34
C VAL A 608 -34.07 -7.45 -32.52
N VAL A 609 -34.73 -8.25 -31.68
CA VAL A 609 -34.91 -9.69 -31.90
C VAL A 609 -36.40 -9.97 -32.02
N GLU A 610 -36.80 -10.69 -33.05
CA GLU A 610 -38.19 -11.07 -33.30
C GLU A 610 -38.31 -12.59 -33.42
N ILE A 611 -39.38 -13.13 -32.86
CA ILE A 611 -39.82 -14.51 -33.11
C ILE A 611 -41.12 -14.51 -33.91
N SER A 612 -41.22 -15.45 -34.84
CA SER A 612 -42.49 -15.83 -35.47
C SER A 612 -42.60 -17.35 -35.52
N VAL A 613 -43.71 -17.89 -35.02
CA VAL A 613 -44.03 -19.32 -35.06
C VAL A 613 -45.14 -19.54 -36.08
N PHE A 614 -44.98 -20.57 -36.91
CA PHE A 614 -45.84 -20.87 -38.05
C PHE A 614 -46.33 -22.32 -37.96
N ASN A 615 -47.58 -22.54 -38.38
CA ASN A 615 -48.05 -23.89 -38.70
C ASN A 615 -47.45 -24.38 -40.03
N LEU A 616 -47.73 -25.63 -40.45
CA LEU A 616 -47.24 -26.17 -41.73
C LEU A 616 -47.85 -25.49 -42.97
N SER A 617 -48.97 -24.78 -42.82
CA SER A 617 -49.55 -23.93 -43.87
C SER A 617 -48.88 -22.55 -43.97
N LEU A 618 -47.86 -22.29 -43.13
CA LEU A 618 -47.16 -21.01 -42.98
C LEU A 618 -48.02 -19.86 -42.42
N ASP A 619 -49.13 -20.18 -41.76
CA ASP A 619 -49.87 -19.19 -40.99
C ASP A 619 -49.13 -18.91 -39.69
N LYS A 620 -48.91 -17.62 -39.38
CA LYS A 620 -48.27 -17.20 -38.14
C LYS A 620 -49.23 -17.39 -36.97
N VAL A 621 -48.86 -18.26 -36.02
CA VAL A 621 -49.65 -18.59 -34.84
C VAL A 621 -49.13 -17.97 -33.55
N TYR A 622 -47.87 -17.50 -33.53
CA TYR A 622 -47.31 -16.75 -32.42
C TYR A 622 -46.23 -15.79 -32.91
N GLY A 623 -46.05 -14.68 -32.19
CA GLY A 623 -45.00 -13.72 -32.48
C GLY A 623 -44.61 -12.93 -31.25
N GLY A 624 -43.35 -12.53 -31.21
CA GLY A 624 -42.80 -11.71 -30.14
C GLY A 624 -41.70 -10.82 -30.68
N ARG A 625 -41.44 -9.73 -29.97
CA ARG A 625 -40.39 -8.76 -30.29
C ARG A 625 -39.73 -8.28 -29.02
N MET A 626 -38.41 -8.18 -29.06
CA MET A 626 -37.56 -7.58 -28.03
C MET A 626 -36.67 -6.54 -28.68
N GLU A 627 -36.32 -5.50 -27.93
CA GLU A 627 -35.44 -4.43 -28.39
C GLU A 627 -34.21 -4.36 -27.49
N GLY A 628 -33.07 -3.99 -28.07
CA GLY A 628 -31.81 -3.78 -27.34
C GLY A 628 -31.29 -5.02 -26.64
N VAL A 629 -31.38 -6.21 -27.24
CA VAL A 629 -30.94 -7.46 -26.62
C VAL A 629 -29.41 -7.57 -26.59
N ILE A 630 -28.86 -8.06 -25.49
CA ILE A 630 -27.45 -8.38 -25.32
C ILE A 630 -27.28 -9.80 -24.80
N GLY A 631 -26.39 -10.59 -25.41
CA GLY A 631 -26.03 -11.93 -24.96
C GLY A 631 -27.11 -12.99 -25.19
N GLN A 632 -28.28 -12.87 -24.56
CA GLN A 632 -29.35 -13.87 -24.67
C GLN A 632 -30.74 -13.27 -24.46
N GLY A 633 -31.79 -14.05 -24.76
CA GLY A 633 -33.17 -13.69 -24.47
C GLY A 633 -34.12 -14.87 -24.58
N GLU A 634 -35.35 -14.67 -24.12
CA GLU A 634 -36.37 -15.72 -24.07
C GLU A 634 -37.76 -15.14 -24.39
N PHE A 635 -38.41 -15.68 -25.42
CA PHE A 635 -39.81 -15.34 -25.73
C PHE A 635 -40.77 -16.31 -25.05
N GLY A 636 -41.93 -15.78 -24.61
CA GLY A 636 -42.98 -16.56 -23.96
C GLY A 636 -43.18 -16.13 -22.51
N PRO A 637 -43.81 -16.97 -21.68
CA PRO A 637 -44.39 -18.26 -22.03
C PRO A 637 -45.59 -18.13 -23.00
N TRP A 638 -45.62 -18.97 -24.03
CA TRP A 638 -46.74 -19.11 -24.96
C TRP A 638 -47.63 -20.30 -24.56
N ASP A 639 -48.93 -20.09 -24.44
CA ASP A 639 -49.91 -21.08 -23.97
C ASP A 639 -50.52 -21.95 -25.09
N LEU A 640 -49.83 -22.03 -26.23
CA LEU A 640 -50.24 -22.79 -27.43
C LEU A 640 -51.59 -22.36 -28.00
N ARG A 641 -51.86 -21.05 -27.97
CA ARG A 641 -53.02 -20.44 -28.63
C ARG A 641 -52.61 -19.49 -29.74
N ASP A 642 -53.35 -19.53 -30.84
CA ASP A 642 -53.20 -18.57 -31.93
C ASP A 642 -53.71 -17.16 -31.51
N PRO A 643 -53.50 -16.12 -32.34
CA PRO A 643 -53.97 -14.77 -32.04
C PRO A 643 -55.50 -14.64 -31.88
N ASP A 644 -56.28 -15.59 -32.42
CA ASP A 644 -57.73 -15.66 -32.25
C ASP A 644 -58.15 -16.39 -30.94
N GLY A 645 -57.17 -16.81 -30.14
CA GLY A 645 -57.36 -17.55 -28.88
C GLY A 645 -57.70 -19.03 -29.07
N ARG A 646 -57.67 -19.56 -30.29
CA ARG A 646 -57.91 -20.97 -30.58
C ARG A 646 -56.67 -21.77 -30.22
N ARG A 647 -56.87 -22.98 -29.68
CA ARG A 647 -55.74 -23.86 -29.37
C ARG A 647 -55.09 -24.36 -30.66
N CYS A 648 -53.77 -24.33 -30.68
CA CYS A 648 -52.97 -24.98 -31.70
C CYS A 648 -53.29 -26.48 -31.77
N ALA A 649 -53.49 -27.00 -32.98
CA ALA A 649 -53.69 -28.42 -33.20
C ALA A 649 -52.38 -29.19 -32.95
N ALA A 650 -52.48 -30.46 -32.59
CA ALA A 650 -51.34 -31.36 -32.52
C ALA A 650 -50.63 -31.41 -33.89
N GLY A 651 -49.30 -31.34 -33.89
CA GLY A 651 -48.51 -31.27 -35.11
C GLY A 651 -47.17 -30.55 -34.94
N ILE A 652 -46.49 -30.34 -36.07
CA ILE A 652 -45.20 -29.66 -36.11
C ILE A 652 -45.40 -28.18 -36.45
N TYR A 653 -44.73 -27.32 -35.68
CA TYR A 653 -44.66 -25.88 -35.88
C TYR A 653 -43.20 -25.49 -36.17
N LEU A 654 -43.02 -24.53 -37.07
CA LEU A 654 -41.70 -23.95 -37.36
C LEU A 654 -41.61 -22.60 -36.68
N TYR A 655 -40.49 -22.32 -36.01
CA TYR A 655 -40.25 -21.00 -35.44
C TYR A 655 -38.99 -20.38 -36.04
N LEU A 656 -39.08 -19.09 -36.36
CA LEU A 656 -38.00 -18.27 -36.90
C LEU A 656 -37.66 -17.20 -35.87
N ILE A 657 -36.40 -17.18 -35.43
CA ILE A 657 -35.83 -16.09 -34.64
C ILE A 657 -34.94 -15.25 -35.55
N SER A 658 -35.17 -13.94 -35.58
CA SER A 658 -34.41 -12.98 -36.37
C SER A 658 -33.81 -11.92 -35.46
N ALA A 659 -32.49 -11.81 -35.43
CA ALA A 659 -31.75 -10.79 -34.69
C ALA A 659 -31.20 -9.75 -35.68
N ARG A 660 -31.48 -8.46 -35.45
CA ARG A 660 -31.07 -7.34 -36.31
C ARG A 660 -30.20 -6.36 -35.55
N ARG A 661 -29.16 -5.85 -36.20
CA ARG A 661 -28.38 -4.70 -35.73
C ARG A 661 -27.93 -3.83 -36.90
N GLY A 662 -28.38 -2.58 -36.93
CA GLY A 662 -28.30 -1.74 -38.12
C GLY A 662 -28.92 -2.45 -39.33
N ASP A 663 -28.12 -2.61 -40.39
CA ASP A 663 -28.50 -3.31 -41.62
C ASP A 663 -28.21 -4.82 -41.58
N ASN A 664 -27.51 -5.30 -40.56
CA ASN A 664 -27.16 -6.72 -40.44
C ASN A 664 -28.31 -7.51 -39.82
N VAL A 665 -28.64 -8.67 -40.40
CA VAL A 665 -29.68 -9.57 -39.91
C VAL A 665 -29.14 -11.00 -39.86
N CYS A 666 -29.32 -11.66 -38.72
CA CYS A 666 -29.08 -13.09 -38.54
C CYS A 666 -30.40 -13.80 -38.23
N ARG A 667 -30.56 -15.02 -38.74
CA ARG A 667 -31.78 -15.81 -38.59
C ARG A 667 -31.46 -17.24 -38.19
N ALA A 668 -32.29 -17.80 -37.31
CA ALA A 668 -32.27 -19.20 -36.95
C ALA A 668 -33.68 -19.78 -37.02
N ILE A 669 -33.80 -21.00 -37.55
CA ILE A 669 -35.06 -21.73 -37.67
C ILE A 669 -34.98 -22.95 -36.76
N GLY A 670 -36.07 -23.22 -36.03
CA GLY A 670 -36.23 -24.47 -35.31
C GLY A 670 -37.64 -25.05 -35.45
N LYS A 671 -37.85 -26.22 -34.85
CA LYS A 671 -39.11 -26.96 -34.88
C LYS A 671 -39.62 -27.20 -33.47
N LEU A 672 -40.94 -27.08 -33.29
CA LEU A 672 -41.66 -27.40 -32.07
C LEU A 672 -42.71 -28.46 -32.42
N ALA A 673 -42.73 -29.57 -31.68
CA ALA A 673 -43.83 -30.54 -31.74
C ALA A 673 -44.87 -30.21 -30.67
N VAL A 674 -46.15 -30.24 -31.03
CA VAL A 674 -47.29 -30.12 -30.11
C VAL A 674 -48.07 -31.43 -30.13
N GLU A 675 -48.28 -32.03 -28.96
CA GLU A 675 -48.94 -33.33 -28.77
C GLU A 675 -50.35 -33.21 -28.13
#